data_AF-A0A673XZ53-F1
#
_entry.id   AF-A0A673XZ53-F1
#
_cell.length_a   1.000
_cell.length_b   1.000
_cell.length_c   1.000
_cell.angle_alpha   90.00
_cell.angle_beta   90.00
_cell.angle_gamma   90.00
#
_symmetry.space_group_name_H-M   'P 1'
#
loop_
_entity.id
_entity.type
_entity.pdbx_description
1 polymer ?
#
loop_
_entity_poly.entity_id
_entity_poly.type
_entity_poly.pdbx_seq_one_letter_code
_entity_poly.pdbx_strand_id
1 'polypeptide(L)'
;MSRAHQPPLVTGISPNEGTSWTKVTIRGENLGTGPADLVGLSICGHNCLLTAEWMSASKIVCHVGPAKDDKGEIIVSTKSGGHGTSTVSFKLLKAEKIGILDQSAVWVDEMNYYDMRTDRNKGISPLSLRPSNPLGIDVDKGKVPLKDLEAIFPGVSGDFTSENFSATWYLIENHSVTSFDQLRMAASNLKKQATRKNEGSLAYVKGGLSTFFEAQDALAAIHQRLASDGTEKVEVSMTQRLENVLNRASDTADTLFQEVLGRKDKADSTRNALNVLQRFKFLFNLPLNIERNIHKGDYDVVINDYEKAKSLFGNTEVPVFKKVYAEVETRIGALRSLLLDKLLETPSTLHDQKRYIRYLSDLHAPGDPAWQCIYAQHKWILGLMQNCKEEFINDQRVGLGAIALDLEGDPRPSALSRIRDTASLKRGCSLRTPRPSTWRYEMPQQVQFVEKLSDVVIGQLPNFWKLWISYVNGSLFSETGEKSGQVEKSKKNARQRQNDFKKMIEEVTHRLVKLVRGALLPSTLTELELRLYGGWESKTELTGPWLTQVIHTVRIIFEALVALEIPNDLLQVIQDLLLELRHHCLLVTLHHTTEDVKRLAEKEDWVVDNEGITSLPAQFEQCMVQMLQSLKEPMETKPGEVNILQLDQAQDQASELCVDIMRVFVNCLEQLSNKTDGDIDTSHISVDLASPDSFSGLQEDFCATPEQRLLIILSNCQYLEKHTFLNMAEHFEKHGFTGTDRITQMSVHAVKELDESLFDAYIERKSDPIVGSLEPGIYAGYFDWRDCSTPTGVRNYLKEALVNIITVHAEVFTVSKELVPRVLTRIIDGVAEEMSRLMQCVSSFSMNGAIQARLEINALRDVVASYLSSESHANFKQALEALPQLHSGADQKLLEELLNRFKSSMQLQLTCFQPSNVQPVKR
;
A
#
# COMPACT_ATOMS: atom_id res chain seq x y z
N MET A 1 -66.61 -0.29 35.25
CA MET A 1 -67.15 -1.24 36.24
C MET A 1 -66.17 -2.39 36.40
N SER A 2 -65.33 -2.35 37.44
CA SER A 2 -64.37 -3.42 37.77
C SER A 2 -65.13 -4.59 38.41
N ARG A 3 -64.86 -5.82 37.94
CA ARG A 3 -65.45 -7.06 38.48
C ARG A 3 -65.14 -7.16 39.98
N ALA A 4 -66.16 -7.37 40.81
CA ALA A 4 -65.98 -7.64 42.24
C ALA A 4 -65.19 -8.95 42.41
N HIS A 5 -64.05 -8.89 43.12
CA HIS A 5 -63.27 -10.07 43.47
C HIS A 5 -63.96 -10.84 44.59
N GLN A 6 -63.96 -12.17 44.50
CA GLN A 6 -64.57 -13.05 45.51
C GLN A 6 -63.75 -13.04 46.82
N PRO A 7 -64.40 -13.19 47.99
CA PRO A 7 -63.71 -13.22 49.26
C PRO A 7 -62.81 -14.47 49.40
N PRO A 8 -61.72 -14.38 50.20
CA PRO A 8 -60.84 -15.52 50.46
C PRO A 8 -61.60 -16.66 51.15
N LEU A 9 -61.41 -17.90 50.69
CA LEU A 9 -62.00 -19.08 51.30
C LEU A 9 -60.91 -20.06 51.70
N VAL A 10 -60.76 -20.33 53.00
CA VAL A 10 -59.81 -21.32 53.51
C VAL A 10 -60.48 -22.69 53.53
N THR A 11 -59.91 -23.63 52.78
CA THR A 11 -60.43 -25.00 52.61
C THR A 11 -59.60 -26.06 53.34
N GLY A 12 -58.37 -25.73 53.76
CA GLY A 12 -57.52 -26.69 54.48
C GLY A 12 -56.36 -26.04 55.25
N ILE A 13 -55.92 -26.70 56.32
CA ILE A 13 -54.72 -26.34 57.09
C ILE A 13 -53.91 -27.60 57.40
N SER A 14 -52.58 -27.51 57.33
CA SER A 14 -51.69 -28.63 57.64
C SER A 14 -50.44 -28.15 58.38
N PRO A 15 -50.11 -28.71 59.57
CA PRO A 15 -50.95 -29.63 60.35
C PRO A 15 -52.23 -28.96 60.88
N ASN A 16 -53.26 -29.75 61.21
CA ASN A 16 -54.54 -29.27 61.76
C ASN A 16 -54.55 -29.15 63.30
N GLU A 17 -53.50 -29.65 63.96
CA GLU A 17 -53.24 -29.48 65.39
C GLU A 17 -51.74 -29.27 65.66
N GLY A 18 -51.40 -28.60 66.75
CA GLY A 18 -50.00 -28.35 67.14
C GLY A 18 -49.87 -27.48 68.39
N THR A 19 -48.65 -27.33 68.88
CA THR A 19 -48.30 -26.42 69.99
C THR A 19 -48.03 -25.01 69.48
N SER A 20 -47.90 -24.03 70.38
CA SER A 20 -47.53 -22.66 69.99
C SER A 20 -46.23 -22.64 69.17
N TRP A 21 -46.17 -21.78 68.15
CA TRP A 21 -45.08 -21.65 67.17
C TRP A 21 -44.97 -22.77 66.13
N THR A 22 -45.96 -23.66 66.01
CA THR A 22 -46.00 -24.65 64.92
C THR A 22 -46.14 -23.94 63.57
N LYS A 23 -45.32 -24.35 62.59
CA LYS A 23 -45.42 -23.89 61.20
C LYS A 23 -46.61 -24.57 60.51
N VAL A 24 -47.56 -23.76 60.04
CA VAL A 24 -48.78 -24.24 59.39
C VAL A 24 -48.88 -23.73 57.95
N THR A 25 -49.44 -24.57 57.08
CA THR A 25 -49.74 -24.26 55.68
C THR A 25 -51.25 -24.18 55.51
N ILE A 26 -51.73 -22.99 55.16
CA ILE A 26 -53.13 -22.69 54.87
C ILE A 26 -53.35 -22.85 53.36
N ARG A 27 -54.38 -23.61 52.98
CA ARG A 27 -54.81 -23.85 51.59
C ARG A 27 -56.24 -23.35 51.40
N GLY A 28 -56.50 -22.76 50.25
CA GLY A 28 -57.78 -22.11 49.98
C GLY A 28 -57.94 -21.63 48.55
N GLU A 29 -58.95 -20.81 48.32
CA GLU A 29 -59.22 -20.12 47.07
C GLU A 29 -59.26 -18.60 47.33
N ASN A 30 -58.80 -17.81 46.36
CA ASN A 30 -58.79 -16.35 46.43
C ASN A 30 -58.04 -15.77 47.66
N LEU A 31 -56.96 -16.41 48.11
CA LEU A 31 -56.11 -15.96 49.22
C LEU A 31 -55.21 -14.75 48.87
N GLY A 32 -55.65 -13.91 47.93
CA GLY A 32 -54.95 -12.72 47.45
C GLY A 32 -54.27 -12.91 46.09
N THR A 33 -54.03 -11.80 45.40
CA THR A 33 -53.39 -11.75 44.07
C THR A 33 -51.87 -11.61 44.14
N GLY A 34 -51.32 -11.32 45.32
CA GLY A 34 -49.89 -11.20 45.61
C GLY A 34 -49.65 -10.94 47.10
N PRO A 35 -48.39 -10.91 47.57
CA PRO A 35 -48.06 -10.73 48.99
C PRO A 35 -48.55 -9.39 49.57
N ALA A 36 -48.58 -8.33 48.76
CA ALA A 36 -49.09 -7.02 49.17
C ALA A 36 -50.63 -6.96 49.29
N ASP A 37 -51.34 -8.00 48.84
CA ASP A 37 -52.79 -8.10 48.90
C ASP A 37 -53.25 -8.74 50.23
N LEU A 38 -52.38 -9.43 50.96
CA LEU A 38 -52.68 -10.03 52.26
C LEU A 38 -52.57 -8.98 53.38
N VAL A 39 -53.70 -8.57 53.95
CA VAL A 39 -53.78 -7.47 54.94
C VAL A 39 -53.99 -7.98 56.37
N GLY A 40 -54.46 -9.22 56.52
CA GLY A 40 -54.69 -9.82 57.84
C GLY A 40 -54.71 -11.33 57.78
N LEU A 41 -54.13 -11.97 58.80
CA LEU A 41 -54.22 -13.40 59.02
C LEU A 41 -54.38 -13.65 60.53
N SER A 42 -55.45 -14.33 60.94
CA SER A 42 -55.71 -14.69 62.33
C SER A 42 -55.98 -16.19 62.46
N ILE A 43 -55.38 -16.83 63.46
CA ILE A 43 -55.60 -18.24 63.81
C ILE A 43 -55.91 -18.32 65.30
N CYS A 44 -57.05 -18.91 65.67
CA CYS A 44 -57.48 -19.02 67.08
C CYS A 44 -57.45 -17.69 67.84
N GLY A 45 -57.85 -16.60 67.17
CA GLY A 45 -57.89 -15.26 67.75
C GLY A 45 -56.55 -14.53 67.82
N HIS A 46 -55.44 -15.15 67.39
CA HIS A 46 -54.12 -14.53 67.37
C HIS A 46 -53.70 -14.07 65.97
N ASN A 47 -53.22 -12.83 65.86
CA ASN A 47 -52.73 -12.25 64.61
C ASN A 47 -51.40 -12.89 64.20
N CYS A 48 -51.40 -13.60 63.08
CA CYS A 48 -50.25 -14.30 62.52
C CYS A 48 -49.70 -13.63 61.25
N LEU A 49 -50.08 -12.37 60.95
CA LEU A 49 -49.66 -11.67 59.74
C LEU A 49 -48.14 -11.45 59.67
N LEU A 50 -47.49 -11.16 60.80
CA LEU A 50 -46.04 -10.92 60.86
C LEU A 50 -45.21 -12.14 60.43
N THR A 51 -45.76 -13.34 60.60
CA THR A 51 -45.10 -14.60 60.24
C THR A 51 -45.66 -15.20 58.96
N ALA A 52 -46.57 -14.51 58.28
CA ALA A 52 -47.27 -15.00 57.09
C ALA A 52 -46.48 -14.75 55.81
N GLU A 53 -46.17 -15.83 55.10
CA GLU A 53 -45.60 -15.84 53.75
C GLU A 53 -46.69 -16.24 52.76
N TRP A 54 -47.07 -15.30 51.88
CA TRP A 54 -47.97 -15.58 50.76
C TRP A 54 -47.21 -16.34 49.67
N MET A 55 -47.71 -17.52 49.27
CA MET A 55 -47.06 -18.37 48.26
C MET A 55 -47.81 -18.33 46.93
N SER A 56 -49.14 -18.38 46.97
CA SER A 56 -50.00 -18.29 45.80
C SER A 56 -51.42 -17.88 46.20
N ALA A 57 -52.28 -17.60 45.22
CA ALA A 57 -53.70 -17.33 45.43
C ALA A 57 -54.47 -18.49 46.11
N SER A 58 -53.83 -19.64 46.33
CA SER A 58 -54.39 -20.80 47.00
C SER A 58 -53.59 -21.29 48.20
N LYS A 59 -52.47 -20.62 48.57
CA LYS A 59 -51.57 -21.10 49.61
C LYS A 59 -50.86 -19.98 50.37
N ILE A 60 -50.93 -20.03 51.70
CA ILE A 60 -50.19 -19.17 52.64
C ILE A 60 -49.50 -20.05 53.68
N VAL A 61 -48.31 -19.69 54.11
CA VAL A 61 -47.58 -20.40 55.18
C VAL A 61 -47.33 -19.43 56.33
N CYS A 62 -47.59 -19.81 57.57
CA CYS A 62 -47.30 -18.96 58.74
C CYS A 62 -46.96 -19.79 59.97
N HIS A 63 -46.57 -19.13 61.07
CA HIS A 63 -46.40 -19.77 62.38
C HIS A 63 -47.56 -19.36 63.29
N VAL A 64 -48.16 -20.34 63.97
CA VAL A 64 -49.26 -20.12 64.92
C VAL A 64 -48.73 -19.44 66.18
N GLY A 65 -49.28 -18.28 66.55
CA GLY A 65 -48.91 -17.61 67.79
C GLY A 65 -49.53 -18.24 69.05
N PRO A 66 -49.16 -17.78 70.26
CA PRO A 66 -49.75 -18.26 71.51
C PRO A 66 -51.21 -17.80 71.62
N ALA A 67 -52.14 -18.68 71.26
CA ALA A 67 -53.58 -18.45 71.38
C ALA A 67 -54.12 -18.94 72.73
N LYS A 68 -55.15 -18.26 73.25
CA LYS A 68 -55.81 -18.62 74.53
C LYS A 68 -56.85 -19.73 74.37
N ASP A 69 -57.37 -19.90 73.16
CA ASP A 69 -58.48 -20.82 72.88
C ASP A 69 -57.96 -22.16 72.33
N ASP A 70 -58.50 -23.27 72.87
CA ASP A 70 -58.07 -24.63 72.54
C ASP A 70 -58.44 -25.03 71.09
N LYS A 71 -59.41 -24.34 70.46
CA LYS A 71 -59.82 -24.52 69.06
C LYS A 71 -60.43 -23.23 68.51
N GLY A 72 -60.01 -22.78 67.32
CA GLY A 72 -60.54 -21.55 66.74
C GLY A 72 -60.47 -21.47 65.21
N GLU A 73 -61.19 -20.48 64.67
CA GLU A 73 -61.29 -20.23 63.24
C GLU A 73 -60.01 -19.61 62.66
N ILE A 74 -59.85 -19.78 61.35
CA ILE A 74 -58.75 -19.21 60.57
C ILE A 74 -59.34 -18.13 59.67
N ILE A 75 -58.92 -16.88 59.82
CA ILE A 75 -59.48 -15.76 59.08
C ILE A 75 -58.37 -15.13 58.25
N VAL A 76 -58.56 -15.10 56.93
CA VAL A 76 -57.65 -14.47 55.96
C VAL A 76 -58.33 -13.24 55.40
N SER A 77 -57.71 -12.06 55.52
CA SER A 77 -58.23 -10.79 55.00
C SER A 77 -57.34 -10.29 53.87
N THR A 78 -57.92 -10.03 52.70
CA THR A 78 -57.22 -9.50 51.53
C THR A 78 -57.73 -8.11 51.14
N LYS A 79 -56.91 -7.30 50.49
CA LYS A 79 -57.28 -5.95 50.04
C LYS A 79 -58.25 -6.02 48.86
N SER A 80 -58.11 -7.02 48.01
CA SER A 80 -58.96 -7.27 46.83
C SER A 80 -60.30 -7.95 47.16
N GLY A 81 -60.31 -8.96 48.04
CA GLY A 81 -61.48 -9.79 48.35
C GLY A 81 -62.12 -9.55 49.73
N GLY A 82 -61.53 -8.71 50.59
CA GLY A 82 -62.05 -8.42 51.93
C GLY A 82 -61.81 -9.56 52.93
N HIS A 83 -62.70 -9.69 53.92
CA HIS A 83 -62.64 -10.73 54.96
C HIS A 83 -63.04 -12.09 54.41
N GLY A 84 -62.14 -13.06 54.58
CA GLY A 84 -62.36 -14.44 54.19
C GLY A 84 -63.02 -15.29 55.27
N THR A 85 -63.58 -16.42 54.84
CA THR A 85 -64.19 -17.43 55.71
C THR A 85 -63.37 -18.72 55.68
N SER A 86 -63.48 -19.55 56.72
CA SER A 86 -62.81 -20.85 56.78
C SER A 86 -63.79 -21.97 57.05
N THR A 87 -63.64 -23.08 56.34
CA THR A 87 -64.36 -24.33 56.61
C THR A 87 -63.62 -25.24 57.59
N VAL A 88 -62.37 -24.90 57.94
CA VAL A 88 -61.50 -25.66 58.84
C VAL A 88 -61.08 -24.83 60.05
N SER A 89 -60.76 -25.51 61.14
CA SER A 89 -60.28 -24.90 62.40
C SER A 89 -58.97 -25.55 62.82
N PHE A 90 -58.14 -24.79 63.54
CA PHE A 90 -56.90 -25.29 64.12
C PHE A 90 -57.12 -25.61 65.60
N LYS A 91 -56.53 -26.71 66.09
CA LYS A 91 -56.59 -27.11 67.50
C LYS A 91 -55.23 -26.91 68.18
N LEU A 92 -55.19 -26.08 69.22
CA LEU A 92 -53.97 -25.83 69.99
C LEU A 92 -53.81 -26.90 71.07
N LEU A 93 -52.71 -27.65 71.04
CA LEU A 93 -52.40 -28.65 72.06
C LEU A 93 -51.73 -27.96 73.26
N LYS A 94 -52.32 -28.11 74.46
CA LYS A 94 -51.69 -27.69 75.72
C LYS A 94 -50.47 -28.58 75.98
N ALA A 95 -49.33 -27.97 76.29
CA ALA A 95 -48.11 -28.70 76.64
C ALA A 95 -48.34 -29.56 77.91
N GLU A 96 -47.97 -30.84 77.86
CA GLU A 96 -48.00 -31.75 79.01
C GLU A 96 -46.96 -31.35 80.07
N LYS A 97 -47.30 -31.53 81.36
CA LYS A 97 -46.38 -31.33 82.47
C LYS A 97 -45.37 -32.48 82.53
N ILE A 98 -44.10 -32.18 82.26
CA ILE A 98 -42.96 -33.12 82.26
C ILE A 98 -42.64 -33.55 83.70
N GLY A 99 -42.42 -34.85 83.93
CA GLY A 99 -42.04 -35.40 85.25
C GLY A 99 -40.55 -35.24 85.56
N ILE A 100 -40.17 -35.32 86.86
CA ILE A 100 -38.79 -35.11 87.37
C ILE A 100 -37.72 -35.99 86.69
N LEU A 101 -38.12 -37.13 86.14
CA LEU A 101 -37.23 -38.13 85.52
C LEU A 101 -37.19 -38.07 83.98
N ASP A 102 -38.00 -37.21 83.35
CA ASP A 102 -38.05 -37.10 81.90
C ASP A 102 -37.08 -36.02 81.41
N GLN A 103 -36.22 -36.38 80.45
CA GLN A 103 -35.24 -35.45 79.86
C GLN A 103 -35.93 -34.44 78.94
N SER A 104 -35.77 -33.15 79.23
CA SER A 104 -36.21 -32.05 78.37
C SER A 104 -35.03 -31.39 77.67
N ALA A 105 -35.16 -31.13 76.36
CA ALA A 105 -34.18 -30.38 75.58
C ALA A 105 -34.35 -28.85 75.69
N VAL A 106 -35.33 -28.38 76.47
CA VAL A 106 -35.64 -26.96 76.69
C VAL A 106 -35.79 -26.70 78.19
N TRP A 107 -35.20 -25.60 78.68
CA TRP A 107 -35.33 -25.16 80.08
C TRP A 107 -36.78 -24.85 80.44
N VAL A 108 -37.26 -25.40 81.57
CA VAL A 108 -38.62 -25.20 82.10
C VAL A 108 -38.53 -24.46 83.44
N ASP A 109 -39.43 -23.50 83.68
CA ASP A 109 -39.42 -22.63 84.86
C ASP A 109 -39.86 -23.38 86.13
N GLU A 110 -39.00 -23.48 87.16
CA GLU A 110 -39.05 -24.47 88.26
C GLU A 110 -39.99 -24.15 89.44
N MET A 111 -41.06 -23.36 89.27
CA MET A 111 -41.75 -22.72 90.40
C MET A 111 -42.91 -23.48 91.10
N ASN A 112 -43.17 -24.78 90.87
CA ASN A 112 -44.35 -25.46 91.48
C ASN A 112 -44.15 -26.91 91.96
N TYR A 113 -43.22 -27.17 92.89
CA TYR A 113 -42.93 -28.53 93.41
C TYR A 113 -43.42 -28.85 94.84
N TYR A 114 -44.15 -27.97 95.54
CA TYR A 114 -44.38 -28.11 96.99
C TYR A 114 -45.61 -28.93 97.47
N ASP A 115 -46.42 -29.52 96.59
CA ASP A 115 -47.76 -30.03 96.96
C ASP A 115 -47.92 -31.57 97.00
N MET A 116 -46.90 -32.30 97.47
CA MET A 116 -46.88 -33.79 97.50
C MET A 116 -46.82 -34.43 98.91
N ARG A 117 -47.27 -33.73 99.97
CA ARG A 117 -47.12 -34.19 101.38
C ARG A 117 -48.31 -34.91 102.03
N THR A 118 -49.40 -35.20 101.33
CA THR A 118 -50.66 -35.70 101.95
C THR A 118 -51.00 -37.17 101.74
N ASP A 119 -50.19 -37.95 101.02
CA ASP A 119 -50.57 -39.35 100.74
C ASP A 119 -50.10 -40.32 101.85
N ARG A 120 -51.06 -40.81 102.66
CA ARG A 120 -50.84 -41.50 103.96
C ARG A 120 -50.65 -43.03 103.86
N ASN A 121 -50.51 -43.63 102.68
CA ASN A 121 -50.63 -45.10 102.49
C ASN A 121 -49.47 -45.82 101.76
N LYS A 122 -48.19 -45.58 102.10
CA LYS A 122 -47.08 -46.48 101.69
C LYS A 122 -46.01 -46.68 102.79
N GLY A 123 -45.69 -47.94 103.05
CA GLY A 123 -44.46 -48.52 103.63
C GLY A 123 -43.76 -47.78 104.79
N ILE A 124 -43.80 -48.37 105.99
CA ILE A 124 -43.14 -47.85 107.20
C ILE A 124 -41.61 -48.00 107.08
N SER A 125 -40.89 -46.88 107.10
CA SER A 125 -39.44 -46.81 107.35
C SER A 125 -39.15 -46.64 108.86
N PRO A 126 -38.07 -47.22 109.40
CA PRO A 126 -37.76 -47.28 110.84
C PRO A 126 -37.34 -45.93 111.47
N LEU A 127 -37.41 -44.83 110.71
CA LEU A 127 -37.05 -43.47 111.15
C LEU A 127 -38.25 -42.50 111.14
N SER A 128 -39.47 -43.01 110.97
CA SER A 128 -40.68 -42.19 111.01
C SER A 128 -41.14 -41.95 112.45
N LEU A 129 -40.83 -40.77 112.99
CA LEU A 129 -41.38 -40.22 114.23
C LEU A 129 -42.88 -39.86 114.04
N ARG A 130 -43.75 -40.86 113.82
CA ARG A 130 -45.20 -40.66 113.89
C ARG A 130 -45.75 -41.09 115.25
N PRO A 131 -46.51 -40.24 115.96
CA PRO A 131 -47.11 -40.60 117.25
C PRO A 131 -48.15 -41.72 117.09
N SER A 132 -48.05 -42.78 117.90
CA SER A 132 -49.01 -43.88 117.99
C SER A 132 -50.34 -43.43 118.62
N ASN A 133 -51.48 -44.03 118.21
CA ASN A 133 -52.84 -43.75 118.71
C ASN A 133 -52.87 -43.64 120.25
N PRO A 134 -53.13 -42.45 120.83
CA PRO A 134 -52.97 -42.19 122.27
C PRO A 134 -54.05 -42.84 123.14
N LEU A 135 -55.20 -43.23 122.59
CA LEU A 135 -56.29 -43.86 123.35
C LEU A 135 -56.16 -45.39 123.42
N GLY A 136 -55.34 -46.00 122.53
CA GLY A 136 -55.07 -47.45 122.55
C GLY A 136 -56.28 -48.34 122.28
N ILE A 137 -57.36 -47.78 121.72
CA ILE A 137 -58.57 -48.49 121.29
C ILE A 137 -58.73 -48.28 119.78
N ASP A 138 -59.20 -49.29 119.07
CA ASP A 138 -59.43 -49.22 117.62
C ASP A 138 -60.45 -48.13 117.27
N VAL A 139 -60.20 -47.44 116.17
CA VAL A 139 -61.02 -46.33 115.68
C VAL A 139 -62.11 -46.89 114.78
N ASP A 140 -63.37 -46.74 115.19
CA ASP A 140 -64.52 -47.17 114.39
C ASP A 140 -65.00 -46.03 113.49
N LYS A 141 -65.09 -46.32 112.18
CA LYS A 141 -65.47 -45.36 111.13
C LYS A 141 -66.98 -45.05 111.17
N GLY A 142 -67.43 -44.24 112.12
CA GLY A 142 -68.73 -43.59 112.04
C GLY A 142 -68.76 -42.58 110.88
N LYS A 143 -69.67 -42.74 109.92
CA LYS A 143 -69.85 -41.80 108.80
C LYS A 143 -70.54 -40.52 109.29
N VAL A 144 -69.79 -39.56 109.82
CA VAL A 144 -70.26 -38.18 110.01
C VAL A 144 -69.56 -37.27 109.00
N PRO A 145 -70.27 -36.54 108.12
CA PRO A 145 -69.64 -35.64 107.14
C PRO A 145 -68.88 -34.50 107.82
N LEU A 146 -67.60 -34.28 107.43
CA LEU A 146 -66.73 -33.22 107.96
C LEU A 146 -67.33 -31.80 107.89
N LYS A 147 -68.21 -31.56 106.90
CA LYS A 147 -68.89 -30.27 106.73
C LYS A 147 -69.88 -29.92 107.85
N ASP A 148 -70.46 -30.92 108.52
CA ASP A 148 -71.39 -30.69 109.63
C ASP A 148 -70.63 -30.46 110.96
N LEU A 149 -69.41 -30.99 111.10
CA LEU A 149 -68.55 -30.79 112.27
C LEU A 149 -67.87 -29.41 112.27
N GLU A 150 -67.42 -28.93 111.10
CA GLU A 150 -66.89 -27.56 110.93
C GLU A 150 -67.94 -26.47 111.20
N ALA A 151 -69.23 -26.77 111.01
CA ALA A 151 -70.33 -25.85 111.33
C ALA A 151 -70.66 -25.79 112.84
N ILE A 152 -70.46 -26.88 113.59
CA ILE A 152 -70.73 -26.97 115.04
C ILE A 152 -69.53 -26.45 115.86
N PHE A 153 -68.31 -26.56 115.33
CA PHE A 153 -67.08 -26.16 116.00
C PHE A 153 -66.18 -25.29 115.08
N PRO A 154 -66.43 -23.97 114.95
CA PRO A 154 -65.64 -23.10 114.07
C PRO A 154 -64.21 -22.88 114.61
N GLY A 155 -63.18 -23.08 113.77
CA GLY A 155 -61.78 -22.70 114.08
C GLY A 155 -60.98 -23.67 114.95
N VAL A 156 -61.57 -24.81 115.34
CA VAL A 156 -60.92 -25.91 116.07
C VAL A 156 -60.73 -27.12 115.17
N SER A 157 -59.81 -28.01 115.54
CA SER A 157 -59.46 -29.19 114.75
C SER A 157 -59.49 -30.46 115.59
N GLY A 158 -59.85 -31.58 114.96
CA GLY A 158 -59.70 -32.93 115.52
C GLY A 158 -58.26 -33.46 115.48
N ASP A 159 -57.29 -32.79 114.86
CA ASP A 159 -55.90 -33.25 114.80
C ASP A 159 -55.13 -32.89 116.09
N PHE A 160 -54.65 -33.90 116.81
CA PHE A 160 -53.90 -33.72 118.07
C PHE A 160 -52.52 -33.06 117.90
N THR A 161 -52.06 -32.86 116.66
CA THR A 161 -50.83 -32.11 116.36
C THR A 161 -51.08 -30.62 116.07
N SER A 162 -52.34 -30.21 115.96
CA SER A 162 -52.73 -28.81 115.79
C SER A 162 -52.82 -28.07 117.11
N GLU A 163 -52.38 -26.81 117.16
CA GLU A 163 -52.50 -25.95 118.35
C GLU A 163 -53.97 -25.69 118.76
N ASN A 164 -54.90 -25.80 117.81
CA ASN A 164 -56.34 -25.57 118.04
C ASN A 164 -57.11 -26.89 118.25
N PHE A 165 -56.52 -27.86 118.94
CA PHE A 165 -57.10 -29.18 119.14
C PHE A 165 -58.31 -29.19 120.07
N SER A 166 -59.39 -29.86 119.66
CA SER A 166 -60.56 -30.13 120.51
C SER A 166 -60.72 -31.63 120.77
N ALA A 167 -60.60 -32.03 122.04
CA ALA A 167 -60.80 -33.42 122.46
C ALA A 167 -62.23 -33.92 122.17
N THR A 168 -63.22 -33.03 122.24
CA THR A 168 -64.62 -33.35 121.97
C THR A 168 -64.85 -33.65 120.49
N TRP A 169 -64.24 -32.87 119.59
CA TRP A 169 -64.26 -33.15 118.15
C TRP A 169 -63.64 -34.51 117.88
N TYR A 170 -62.43 -34.75 118.40
CA TYR A 170 -61.68 -35.98 118.16
C TYR A 170 -62.46 -37.25 118.58
N LEU A 171 -63.20 -37.19 119.71
CA LEU A 171 -64.03 -38.31 120.16
C LEU A 171 -65.30 -38.50 119.31
N ILE A 172 -65.93 -37.43 118.84
CA ILE A 172 -67.12 -37.54 117.97
C ILE A 172 -66.73 -38.12 116.60
N GLU A 173 -65.63 -37.63 116.02
CA GLU A 173 -65.16 -38.07 114.71
C GLU A 173 -64.69 -39.54 114.72
N ASN A 174 -63.94 -39.95 115.74
CA ASN A 174 -63.25 -41.25 115.76
C ASN A 174 -63.89 -42.30 116.68
N HIS A 175 -64.75 -41.90 117.62
CA HIS A 175 -65.25 -42.77 118.70
C HIS A 175 -66.75 -42.50 119.03
N SER A 176 -67.53 -42.04 118.05
CA SER A 176 -68.97 -41.73 118.23
C SER A 176 -69.83 -42.93 118.65
N VAL A 177 -69.38 -44.17 118.36
CA VAL A 177 -70.16 -45.41 118.61
C VAL A 177 -69.54 -46.28 119.70
N THR A 178 -68.40 -45.90 120.30
CA THR A 178 -67.73 -46.72 121.32
C THR A 178 -68.48 -46.73 122.66
N SER A 179 -68.53 -47.89 123.32
CA SER A 179 -69.23 -48.08 124.59
C SER A 179 -68.50 -47.41 125.76
N PHE A 180 -69.24 -47.07 126.81
CA PHE A 180 -68.70 -46.40 128.00
C PHE A 180 -67.57 -47.19 128.68
N ASP A 181 -67.67 -48.52 128.74
CA ASP A 181 -66.62 -49.36 129.33
C ASP A 181 -65.32 -49.32 128.54
N GLN A 182 -65.38 -49.21 127.21
CA GLN A 182 -64.20 -49.03 126.37
C GLN A 182 -63.56 -47.65 126.61
N LEU A 183 -64.35 -46.57 126.65
CA LEU A 183 -63.82 -45.24 126.95
C LEU A 183 -63.18 -45.17 128.35
N ARG A 184 -63.72 -45.91 129.33
CA ARG A 184 -63.12 -46.02 130.68
C ARG A 184 -61.76 -46.74 130.65
N MET A 185 -61.60 -47.76 129.80
CA MET A 185 -60.30 -48.41 129.57
C MET A 185 -59.31 -47.47 128.89
N ALA A 186 -59.74 -46.70 127.88
CA ALA A 186 -58.89 -45.69 127.23
C ALA A 186 -58.38 -44.65 128.23
N ALA A 187 -59.25 -44.15 129.12
CA ALA A 187 -58.86 -43.20 130.15
C ALA A 187 -57.83 -43.78 131.14
N SER A 188 -57.97 -45.06 131.51
CA SER A 188 -56.99 -45.76 132.36
C SER A 188 -55.63 -45.94 131.67
N ASN A 189 -55.63 -46.29 130.38
CA ASN A 189 -54.42 -46.41 129.58
C ASN A 189 -53.70 -45.06 129.40
N LEU A 190 -54.45 -43.99 129.14
CA LEU A 190 -53.88 -42.65 129.00
C LEU A 190 -53.24 -42.18 130.31
N LYS A 191 -53.85 -42.49 131.46
CA LYS A 191 -53.27 -42.20 132.79
C LYS A 191 -51.98 -42.99 133.07
N LYS A 192 -51.89 -44.25 132.59
CA LYS A 192 -50.67 -45.07 132.66
C LYS A 192 -49.56 -44.56 131.72
N GLN A 193 -49.90 -44.05 130.53
CA GLN A 193 -48.90 -43.46 129.63
C GLN A 193 -48.37 -42.12 130.14
N ALA A 194 -49.23 -41.27 130.72
CA ALA A 194 -48.80 -39.99 131.28
C ALA A 194 -47.80 -40.18 132.45
N THR A 195 -47.97 -41.20 133.27
CA THR A 195 -47.07 -41.50 134.40
C THR A 195 -45.72 -42.08 133.94
N ARG A 196 -45.65 -42.80 132.81
CA ARG A 196 -44.37 -43.31 132.24
C ARG A 196 -43.43 -42.22 131.70
N LYS A 197 -43.92 -41.01 131.37
CA LYS A 197 -43.07 -39.93 130.83
C LYS A 197 -42.19 -39.23 131.88
N ASN A 198 -42.51 -39.33 133.18
CA ASN A 198 -41.74 -38.61 134.22
C ASN A 198 -40.51 -39.37 134.77
N GLU A 199 -40.41 -40.70 134.59
CA GLU A 199 -39.29 -41.50 135.15
C GLU A 199 -38.23 -41.92 134.11
N GLY A 200 -38.44 -41.66 132.81
CA GLY A 200 -37.58 -42.16 131.72
C GLY A 200 -36.63 -41.14 131.07
N SER A 201 -36.53 -39.91 131.56
CA SER A 201 -35.85 -38.81 130.83
C SER A 201 -34.31 -38.81 130.92
N LEU A 202 -33.68 -39.58 131.82
CA LEU A 202 -32.22 -39.60 131.94
C LEU A 202 -31.51 -40.67 131.08
N ALA A 203 -32.21 -41.70 130.62
CA ALA A 203 -31.61 -42.81 129.86
C ALA A 203 -31.49 -42.52 128.35
N TYR A 204 -32.38 -41.70 127.78
CA TYR A 204 -32.37 -41.33 126.35
C TYR A 204 -31.29 -40.29 125.98
N VAL A 205 -30.76 -39.54 126.94
CA VAL A 205 -29.74 -38.50 126.69
C VAL A 205 -28.33 -39.11 126.58
N LYS A 206 -28.08 -40.31 127.14
CA LYS A 206 -26.75 -40.94 127.12
C LYS A 206 -26.31 -41.49 125.75
N GLY A 207 -27.24 -41.81 124.85
CA GLY A 207 -26.93 -42.39 123.54
C GLY A 207 -26.79 -41.40 122.38
N GLY A 208 -27.22 -40.15 122.55
CA GLY A 208 -27.26 -39.11 121.51
C GLY A 208 -26.42 -37.86 121.82
N LEU A 209 -25.51 -37.94 122.80
CA LEU A 209 -24.60 -36.84 123.13
C LEU A 209 -23.66 -36.51 121.97
N SER A 210 -23.22 -37.50 121.18
CA SER A 210 -22.32 -37.27 120.06
C SER A 210 -22.96 -36.41 118.97
N THR A 211 -24.23 -36.65 118.63
CA THR A 211 -24.94 -35.86 117.62
C THR A 211 -25.29 -34.47 118.14
N PHE A 212 -25.49 -34.30 119.45
CA PHE A 212 -25.62 -32.98 120.06
C PHE A 212 -24.31 -32.18 120.03
N PHE A 213 -23.19 -32.82 120.38
CA PHE A 213 -21.88 -32.19 120.27
C PHE A 213 -21.48 -31.93 118.81
N GLU A 214 -21.80 -32.82 117.87
CA GLU A 214 -21.57 -32.58 116.44
C GLU A 214 -22.44 -31.44 115.90
N ALA A 215 -23.71 -31.35 116.31
CA ALA A 215 -24.57 -30.23 115.92
C ALA A 215 -24.11 -28.91 116.55
N GLN A 216 -23.63 -28.95 117.79
CA GLN A 216 -23.08 -27.78 118.47
C GLN A 216 -21.73 -27.37 117.89
N ASP A 217 -20.86 -28.31 117.56
CA ASP A 217 -19.57 -28.06 116.90
C ASP A 217 -19.79 -27.56 115.48
N ALA A 218 -20.79 -28.07 114.75
CA ALA A 218 -21.17 -27.54 113.44
C ALA A 218 -21.71 -26.11 113.55
N LEU A 219 -22.58 -25.83 114.53
CA LEU A 219 -23.08 -24.47 114.80
C LEU A 219 -21.95 -23.53 115.23
N ALA A 220 -21.03 -24.00 116.07
CA ALA A 220 -19.85 -23.24 116.50
C ALA A 220 -18.88 -23.01 115.33
N ALA A 221 -18.68 -23.99 114.45
CA ALA A 221 -17.86 -23.85 113.25
C ALA A 221 -18.47 -22.88 112.23
N ILE A 222 -19.79 -22.89 112.07
CA ILE A 222 -20.51 -21.91 111.24
C ILE A 222 -20.39 -20.52 111.87
N HIS A 223 -20.59 -20.38 113.18
CA HIS A 223 -20.46 -19.11 113.88
C HIS A 223 -19.02 -18.58 113.85
N GLN A 224 -18.02 -19.47 113.95
CA GLN A 224 -16.60 -19.12 113.84
C GLN A 224 -16.23 -18.70 112.41
N ARG A 225 -16.78 -19.37 111.38
CA ARG A 225 -16.60 -18.94 109.98
C ARG A 225 -17.27 -17.61 109.70
N LEU A 226 -18.48 -17.39 110.21
CA LEU A 226 -19.16 -16.10 110.10
C LEU A 226 -18.41 -14.97 110.83
N ALA A 227 -17.82 -15.28 111.99
CA ALA A 227 -17.01 -14.32 112.75
C ALA A 227 -15.64 -14.06 112.11
N SER A 228 -14.99 -15.07 111.52
CA SER A 228 -13.74 -14.90 110.77
C SER A 228 -13.92 -14.17 109.44
N ASP A 229 -15.11 -14.26 108.85
CA ASP A 229 -15.51 -13.54 107.62
C ASP A 229 -16.03 -12.11 107.91
N GLY A 230 -15.84 -11.60 109.14
CA GLY A 230 -15.79 -10.17 109.43
C GLY A 230 -17.10 -9.39 109.19
N THR A 231 -18.18 -9.75 109.89
CA THR A 231 -19.44 -8.98 109.87
C THR A 231 -19.44 -7.67 110.66
N GLU A 232 -18.30 -7.18 111.18
CA GLU A 232 -18.31 -5.95 111.97
C GLU A 232 -17.53 -4.76 111.39
N LYS A 233 -16.72 -4.86 110.32
CA LYS A 233 -15.91 -3.69 109.85
C LYS A 233 -15.65 -3.48 108.36
N VAL A 234 -16.29 -4.17 107.40
CA VAL A 234 -16.10 -3.84 105.97
C VAL A 234 -17.43 -3.71 105.24
N GLU A 235 -17.74 -2.48 104.83
CA GLU A 235 -18.92 -1.98 104.11
C GLU A 235 -19.13 -2.54 102.67
N VAL A 236 -18.55 -3.69 102.31
CA VAL A 236 -18.50 -4.13 100.91
C VAL A 236 -18.98 -5.58 100.74
N SER A 237 -20.06 -5.73 99.96
CA SER A 237 -20.80 -6.97 99.71
C SER A 237 -19.94 -8.13 99.17
N MET A 238 -20.17 -9.33 99.70
CA MET A 238 -19.57 -10.62 99.31
C MET A 238 -19.64 -10.95 97.80
N THR A 239 -20.54 -10.31 97.05
CA THR A 239 -20.75 -10.55 95.61
C THR A 239 -19.76 -9.82 94.69
N GLN A 240 -19.04 -8.81 95.18
CA GLN A 240 -18.19 -7.98 94.32
C GLN A 240 -17.00 -8.74 93.70
N ARG A 241 -16.49 -9.76 94.39
CA ARG A 241 -15.42 -10.61 93.86
C ARG A 241 -15.92 -11.50 92.72
N LEU A 242 -17.17 -11.97 92.81
CA LEU A 242 -17.83 -12.73 91.75
C LEU A 242 -18.17 -11.83 90.56
N GLU A 243 -18.69 -10.63 90.83
CA GLU A 243 -18.98 -9.61 89.84
C GLU A 243 -17.72 -9.20 89.05
N ASN A 244 -16.59 -9.00 89.74
CA ASN A 244 -15.32 -8.71 89.08
C ASN A 244 -14.79 -9.88 88.23
N VAL A 245 -15.02 -11.13 88.63
CA VAL A 245 -14.64 -12.30 87.82
C VAL A 245 -15.58 -12.47 86.63
N LEU A 246 -16.87 -12.20 86.80
CA LEU A 246 -17.87 -12.27 85.74
C LEU A 246 -17.66 -11.18 84.70
N ASN A 247 -17.40 -9.94 85.13
CA ASN A 247 -17.08 -8.83 84.25
C ASN A 247 -15.77 -9.09 83.50
N ARG A 248 -14.73 -9.60 84.18
CA ARG A 248 -13.50 -10.03 83.49
C ARG A 248 -13.72 -11.16 82.48
N ALA A 249 -14.58 -12.13 82.79
CA ALA A 249 -14.92 -13.20 81.86
C ALA A 249 -15.72 -12.66 80.66
N SER A 250 -16.63 -11.72 80.88
CA SER A 250 -17.38 -11.03 79.83
C SER A 250 -16.45 -10.21 78.92
N ASP A 251 -15.56 -9.39 79.49
CA ASP A 251 -14.58 -8.60 78.72
C ASP A 251 -13.63 -9.49 77.92
N THR A 252 -13.23 -10.63 78.48
CA THR A 252 -12.38 -11.63 77.79
C THR A 252 -13.15 -12.35 76.69
N ALA A 253 -14.45 -12.61 76.89
CA ALA A 253 -15.32 -13.17 75.86
C ALA A 253 -15.55 -12.17 74.73
N ASP A 254 -15.82 -10.90 75.02
CA ASP A 254 -16.04 -9.86 74.03
C ASP A 254 -14.79 -9.60 73.18
N THR A 255 -13.60 -9.61 73.79
CA THR A 255 -12.32 -9.53 73.06
C THR A 255 -12.09 -10.76 72.18
N LEU A 256 -12.35 -11.98 72.68
CA LEU A 256 -12.28 -13.20 71.87
C LEU A 256 -13.30 -13.20 70.72
N PHE A 257 -14.53 -12.76 70.95
CA PHE A 257 -15.56 -12.68 69.93
C PHE A 257 -15.24 -11.60 68.89
N GLN A 258 -14.73 -10.43 69.28
CA GLN A 258 -14.24 -9.44 68.32
C GLN A 258 -13.09 -9.98 67.48
N GLU A 259 -12.13 -10.71 68.08
CA GLU A 259 -11.06 -11.31 67.31
C GLU A 259 -11.57 -12.40 66.36
N VAL A 260 -12.51 -13.25 66.79
CA VAL A 260 -13.07 -14.33 65.96
C VAL A 260 -13.95 -13.78 64.84
N LEU A 261 -14.80 -12.78 65.13
CA LEU A 261 -15.61 -12.08 64.13
C LEU A 261 -14.71 -11.33 63.15
N GLY A 262 -13.68 -10.64 63.63
CA GLY A 262 -12.69 -9.98 62.78
C GLY A 262 -11.93 -10.97 61.89
N ARG A 263 -11.56 -12.16 62.41
CA ARG A 263 -10.95 -13.23 61.60
C ARG A 263 -11.93 -13.81 60.59
N LYS A 264 -13.20 -13.98 60.94
CA LYS A 264 -14.27 -14.42 60.03
C LYS A 264 -14.53 -13.39 58.93
N ASP A 265 -14.68 -12.13 59.26
CA ASP A 265 -14.89 -11.05 58.28
C ASP A 265 -13.69 -10.91 57.35
N LYS A 266 -12.47 -11.06 57.88
CA LYS A 266 -11.26 -11.09 57.05
C LYS A 266 -11.23 -12.32 56.13
N ALA A 267 -11.62 -13.50 56.63
CA ALA A 267 -11.70 -14.71 55.82
C ALA A 267 -12.80 -14.61 54.75
N ASP A 268 -13.98 -14.10 55.08
CA ASP A 268 -15.10 -13.92 54.17
C ASP A 268 -14.82 -12.84 53.13
N SER A 269 -14.17 -11.73 53.53
CA SER A 269 -13.65 -10.71 52.61
C SER A 269 -12.61 -11.29 51.66
N THR A 270 -11.67 -12.09 52.16
CA THR A 270 -10.66 -12.78 51.34
C THR A 270 -11.31 -13.78 50.39
N ARG A 271 -12.33 -14.52 50.84
CA ARG A 271 -13.07 -15.49 50.04
C ARG A 271 -13.91 -14.80 48.96
N ASN A 272 -14.52 -13.66 49.28
CA ASN A 272 -15.25 -12.84 48.33
C ASN A 272 -14.32 -12.24 47.27
N ALA A 273 -13.18 -11.68 47.68
CA ALA A 273 -12.15 -11.19 46.76
C ALA A 273 -11.63 -12.31 45.85
N LEU A 274 -11.36 -13.50 46.39
CA LEU A 274 -10.95 -14.67 45.61
C LEU A 274 -12.03 -15.09 44.61
N ASN A 275 -13.30 -15.08 45.02
CA ASN A 275 -14.42 -15.42 44.14
C ASN A 275 -14.57 -14.40 43.00
N VAL A 276 -14.44 -13.10 43.28
CA VAL A 276 -14.43 -12.04 42.26
C VAL A 276 -13.24 -12.22 41.29
N LEU A 277 -12.04 -12.50 41.80
CA LEU A 277 -10.86 -12.78 40.97
C LEU A 277 -11.02 -14.04 40.12
N GLN A 278 -11.67 -15.10 40.64
CA GLN A 278 -11.93 -16.33 39.89
C GLN A 278 -13.02 -16.14 38.83
N ARG A 279 -14.11 -15.44 39.17
CA ARG A 279 -15.24 -15.19 38.27
C ARG A 279 -14.89 -14.23 37.13
N PHE A 280 -14.03 -13.24 37.41
CA PHE A 280 -13.55 -12.26 36.42
C PHE A 280 -12.07 -12.48 36.03
N LYS A 281 -11.57 -13.71 36.17
CA LYS A 281 -10.18 -14.09 35.84
C LYS A 281 -9.78 -13.69 34.41
N PHE A 282 -10.73 -13.71 33.47
CA PHE A 282 -10.52 -13.25 32.10
C PHE A 282 -10.14 -11.77 32.04
N LEU A 283 -10.93 -10.89 32.68
CA LEU A 283 -10.71 -9.44 32.63
C LEU A 283 -9.38 -9.03 33.30
N PHE A 284 -9.04 -9.63 34.44
CA PHE A 284 -7.79 -9.28 35.15
C PHE A 284 -6.53 -9.79 34.45
N ASN A 285 -6.61 -10.92 33.74
CA ASN A 285 -5.48 -11.44 32.94
C ASN A 285 -5.44 -10.87 31.51
N LEU A 286 -6.47 -10.14 31.10
CA LEU A 286 -6.60 -9.62 29.74
C LEU A 286 -5.43 -8.70 29.33
N PRO A 287 -4.96 -7.73 30.14
CA PRO A 287 -3.83 -6.88 29.75
C PRO A 287 -2.55 -7.68 29.46
N LEU A 288 -2.25 -8.68 30.31
CA LEU A 288 -1.08 -9.55 30.16
C LEU A 288 -1.20 -10.46 28.94
N ASN A 289 -2.40 -10.99 28.67
CA ASN A 289 -2.63 -11.82 27.49
C ASN A 289 -2.54 -11.01 26.20
N ILE A 290 -3.07 -9.79 26.19
CA ILE A 290 -2.93 -8.85 25.07
C ILE A 290 -1.46 -8.59 24.83
N GLU A 291 -0.69 -8.20 25.84
CA GLU A 291 0.74 -7.94 25.70
C GLU A 291 1.49 -9.16 25.18
N ARG A 292 1.24 -10.35 25.73
CA ARG A 292 1.88 -11.60 25.27
C ARG A 292 1.54 -11.93 23.81
N ASN A 293 0.28 -11.73 23.40
CA ASN A 293 -0.16 -12.03 22.04
C ASN A 293 0.33 -10.98 21.03
N ILE A 294 0.49 -9.72 21.45
CA ILE A 294 1.16 -8.66 20.65
C ILE A 294 2.61 -9.05 20.36
N HIS A 295 3.36 -9.54 21.36
CA HIS A 295 4.74 -9.99 21.17
C HIS A 295 4.84 -11.23 20.26
N LYS A 296 3.81 -12.08 20.22
CA LYS A 296 3.75 -13.25 19.34
C LYS A 296 3.32 -12.91 17.90
N GLY A 297 2.70 -11.75 17.68
CA GLY A 297 2.15 -11.34 16.38
C GLY A 297 0.74 -11.88 16.09
N ASP A 298 0.07 -12.50 17.07
CA ASP A 298 -1.27 -13.07 16.93
C ASP A 298 -2.35 -12.00 17.17
N TYR A 299 -2.43 -11.02 16.26
CA TYR A 299 -3.32 -9.86 16.42
C TYR A 299 -4.82 -10.23 16.35
N ASP A 300 -5.19 -11.28 15.62
CA ASP A 300 -6.57 -11.79 15.53
C ASP A 300 -7.15 -12.17 16.90
N VAL A 301 -6.33 -12.81 17.74
CA VAL A 301 -6.73 -13.24 19.09
C VAL A 301 -6.94 -12.01 19.99
N VAL A 302 -6.06 -11.02 19.87
CA VAL A 302 -6.16 -9.77 20.63
C VAL A 302 -7.44 -9.00 20.29
N ILE A 303 -7.80 -8.92 19.02
CA ILE A 303 -9.02 -8.26 18.55
C ILE A 303 -10.26 -8.94 19.12
N ASN A 304 -10.36 -10.27 18.98
CA ASN A 304 -11.48 -11.04 19.51
C ASN A 304 -11.62 -10.92 21.03
N ASP A 305 -10.50 -11.01 21.76
CA ASP A 305 -10.48 -10.86 23.22
C ASP A 305 -10.89 -9.44 23.66
N TYR A 306 -10.48 -8.41 22.91
CA TYR A 306 -10.88 -7.02 23.15
C TYR A 306 -12.37 -6.77 22.82
N GLU A 307 -12.90 -7.27 21.70
CA GLU A 307 -14.33 -7.16 21.37
C GLU A 307 -15.21 -7.87 22.41
N LYS A 308 -14.78 -9.05 22.85
CA LYS A 308 -15.44 -9.79 23.94
C LYS A 308 -15.40 -9.00 25.25
N ALA A 309 -14.29 -8.34 25.58
CA ALA A 309 -14.20 -7.48 26.76
C ALA A 309 -15.07 -6.22 26.64
N LYS A 310 -15.11 -5.60 25.47
CA LYS A 310 -15.92 -4.40 25.18
C LYS A 310 -17.42 -4.70 25.24
N SER A 311 -17.87 -5.82 24.68
CA SER A 311 -19.29 -6.24 24.75
C SER A 311 -19.75 -6.61 26.16
N LEU A 312 -18.88 -7.26 26.96
CA LEU A 312 -19.23 -7.69 28.31
C LEU A 312 -19.06 -6.59 29.37
N PHE A 313 -18.10 -5.67 29.20
CA PHE A 313 -17.69 -4.74 30.26
C PHE A 313 -17.66 -3.26 29.84
N GLY A 314 -18.00 -2.91 28.59
CA GLY A 314 -17.88 -1.53 28.08
C GLY A 314 -18.70 -0.48 28.83
N ASN A 315 -19.84 -0.87 29.44
CA ASN A 315 -20.74 0.01 30.18
C ASN A 315 -20.71 -0.19 31.71
N THR A 316 -19.64 -0.76 32.26
CA THR A 316 -19.62 -1.12 33.68
C THR A 316 -19.39 0.10 34.59
N GLU A 317 -20.17 0.25 35.66
CA GLU A 317 -20.02 1.35 36.62
C GLU A 317 -18.99 1.09 37.74
N VAL A 318 -18.51 -0.16 37.86
CA VAL A 318 -17.58 -0.58 38.92
C VAL A 318 -16.19 0.05 38.71
N PRO A 319 -15.64 0.80 39.69
CA PRO A 319 -14.40 1.57 39.52
C PRO A 319 -13.16 0.70 39.29
N VAL A 320 -13.08 -0.48 39.90
CA VAL A 320 -11.95 -1.42 39.70
C VAL A 320 -11.92 -1.93 38.26
N PHE A 321 -13.07 -2.28 37.69
CA PHE A 321 -13.16 -2.72 36.30
C PHE A 321 -12.89 -1.59 35.32
N LYS A 322 -13.32 -0.35 35.61
CA LYS A 322 -12.94 0.83 34.82
C LYS A 322 -11.42 1.02 34.79
N LYS A 323 -10.71 0.81 35.91
CA LYS A 323 -9.25 0.93 35.96
C LYS A 323 -8.54 -0.15 35.12
N VAL A 324 -8.99 -1.41 35.21
CA VAL A 324 -8.44 -2.49 34.38
C VAL A 324 -8.76 -2.27 32.90
N TYR A 325 -9.98 -1.83 32.59
CA TYR A 325 -10.38 -1.52 31.22
C TYR A 325 -9.59 -0.33 30.65
N ALA A 326 -9.26 0.69 31.46
CA ALA A 326 -8.39 1.79 31.05
C ALA A 326 -6.95 1.33 30.73
N GLU A 327 -6.40 0.38 31.49
CA GLU A 327 -5.12 -0.26 31.15
C GLU A 327 -5.22 -1.04 29.83
N VAL A 328 -6.31 -1.80 29.62
CA VAL A 328 -6.57 -2.51 28.36
C VAL A 328 -6.64 -1.53 27.17
N GLU A 329 -7.37 -0.42 27.29
CA GLU A 329 -7.44 0.62 26.26
C GLU A 329 -6.08 1.29 26.01
N THR A 330 -5.25 1.46 27.04
CA THR A 330 -3.88 2.00 26.89
C THR A 330 -3.01 1.04 26.08
N ARG A 331 -3.08 -0.27 26.35
CA ARG A 331 -2.35 -1.31 25.60
C ARG A 331 -2.88 -1.48 24.17
N ILE A 332 -4.20 -1.40 23.97
CA ILE A 332 -4.81 -1.41 22.63
C ILE A 332 -4.47 -0.12 21.87
N GLY A 333 -4.36 1.03 22.56
CA GLY A 333 -3.85 2.27 21.98
C GLY A 333 -2.43 2.13 21.45
N ALA A 334 -1.53 1.51 22.23
CA ALA A 334 -0.17 1.18 21.80
C ALA A 334 -0.14 0.16 20.64
N LEU A 335 -1.08 -0.79 20.61
CA LEU A 335 -1.23 -1.70 19.48
C LEU A 335 -1.71 -0.98 18.21
N ARG A 336 -2.67 -0.06 18.33
CA ARG A 336 -3.15 0.77 17.20
C ARG A 336 -2.01 1.58 16.60
N SER A 337 -1.16 2.22 17.42
CA SER A 337 0.02 2.95 16.92
C SER A 337 1.03 2.01 16.27
N LEU A 338 1.34 0.86 16.88
CA LEU A 338 2.28 -0.10 16.32
C LEU A 338 1.81 -0.70 14.99
N LEU A 339 0.52 -1.02 14.86
CA LEU A 339 -0.06 -1.50 13.60
C LEU A 339 -0.11 -0.40 12.54
N LEU A 340 -0.31 0.86 12.94
CA LEU A 340 -0.24 1.99 12.02
C LEU A 340 1.20 2.20 11.52
N ASP A 341 2.19 2.16 12.39
CA ASP A 341 3.61 2.28 12.00
C ASP A 341 4.01 1.15 11.04
N LYS A 342 3.63 -0.10 11.35
CA LYS A 342 3.86 -1.25 10.44
C LYS A 342 3.11 -1.16 9.11
N LEU A 343 1.95 -0.48 9.07
CA LEU A 343 1.23 -0.23 7.82
C LEU A 343 1.92 0.85 6.97
N LEU A 344 2.57 1.81 7.62
CA LEU A 344 3.30 2.90 6.97
C LEU A 344 4.75 2.51 6.58
N GLU A 345 5.29 1.43 7.15
CA GLU A 345 6.54 0.81 6.71
C GLU A 345 6.42 0.29 5.27
N THR A 346 7.15 0.92 4.34
CA THR A 346 7.20 0.56 2.93
C THR A 346 8.63 0.13 2.56
N PRO A 347 8.85 -0.98 1.83
CA PRO A 347 7.88 -1.79 1.08
C PRO A 347 7.17 -2.88 1.92
N SER A 348 5.84 -2.93 1.81
CA SER A 348 4.97 -3.96 2.41
C SER A 348 4.14 -4.67 1.34
N THR A 349 3.81 -5.95 1.51
CA THR A 349 2.97 -6.65 0.52
C THR A 349 1.52 -6.15 0.57
N LEU A 350 0.82 -6.18 -0.56
CA LEU A 350 -0.61 -5.82 -0.61
C LEU A 350 -1.47 -6.70 0.29
N HIS A 351 -1.05 -7.95 0.58
CA HIS A 351 -1.74 -8.83 1.50
C HIS A 351 -1.58 -8.37 2.96
N ASP A 352 -0.36 -7.99 3.35
CA ASP A 352 -0.10 -7.48 4.70
C ASP A 352 -0.78 -6.12 4.93
N GLN A 353 -0.76 -5.23 3.92
CA GLN A 353 -1.50 -3.96 3.95
C GLN A 353 -3.01 -4.20 4.18
N LYS A 354 -3.62 -5.12 3.42
CA LYS A 354 -5.03 -5.50 3.62
C LYS A 354 -5.29 -6.04 5.02
N ARG A 355 -4.40 -6.89 5.52
CA ARG A 355 -4.49 -7.51 6.84
C ARG A 355 -4.41 -6.48 7.97
N TYR A 356 -3.46 -5.55 7.92
CA TYR A 356 -3.30 -4.48 8.90
C TYR A 356 -4.43 -3.46 8.85
N ILE A 357 -4.93 -3.09 7.66
CA ILE A 357 -6.10 -2.21 7.50
C ILE A 357 -7.32 -2.84 8.18
N ARG A 358 -7.55 -4.15 7.99
CA ARG A 358 -8.63 -4.87 8.67
C ARG A 358 -8.46 -4.84 10.19
N TYR A 359 -7.27 -5.13 10.71
CA TYR A 359 -7.00 -5.07 12.16
C TYR A 359 -7.23 -3.69 12.76
N LEU A 360 -6.79 -2.64 12.07
CA LEU A 360 -7.01 -1.26 12.54
C LEU A 360 -8.49 -0.86 12.47
N SER A 361 -9.23 -1.36 11.48
CA SER A 361 -10.68 -1.18 11.37
C SER A 361 -11.43 -1.86 12.52
N ASP A 362 -11.10 -3.12 12.81
CA ASP A 362 -11.74 -3.91 13.86
C ASP A 362 -11.41 -3.35 15.26
N LEU A 363 -10.18 -2.85 15.44
CA LEU A 363 -9.77 -2.12 16.65
C LEU A 363 -10.37 -0.71 16.76
N HIS A 364 -11.20 -0.25 15.80
CA HIS A 364 -11.80 1.08 15.78
C HIS A 364 -10.77 2.22 15.91
N ALA A 365 -9.68 2.15 15.14
CA ALA A 365 -8.69 3.22 15.11
C ALA A 365 -9.32 4.57 14.68
N PRO A 366 -8.84 5.71 15.22
CA PRO A 366 -9.34 7.02 14.82
C PRO A 366 -8.91 7.36 13.38
N GLY A 367 -9.86 7.80 12.56
CA GLY A 367 -9.61 8.16 11.16
C GLY A 367 -9.87 7.02 10.17
N ASP A 368 -9.26 7.13 8.98
CA ASP A 368 -9.35 6.11 7.92
C ASP A 368 -7.96 5.52 7.64
N PRO A 369 -7.63 4.35 8.23
CA PRO A 369 -6.33 3.71 8.06
C PRO A 369 -6.04 3.31 6.62
N ALA A 370 -7.07 2.96 5.84
CA ALA A 370 -6.91 2.60 4.43
C ALA A 370 -6.47 3.82 3.62
N TRP A 371 -7.07 4.99 3.87
CA TRP A 371 -6.66 6.23 3.22
C TRP A 371 -5.25 6.67 3.60
N GLN A 372 -4.85 6.51 4.87
CA GLN A 372 -3.48 6.81 5.32
C GLN A 372 -2.44 5.92 4.62
N CYS A 373 -2.74 4.63 4.44
CA CYS A 373 -1.90 3.72 3.66
C CYS A 373 -1.78 4.14 2.19
N ILE A 374 -2.90 4.50 1.55
CA ILE A 374 -2.90 4.98 0.15
C ILE A 374 -2.04 6.23 0.02
N TYR A 375 -2.20 7.20 0.93
CA TYR A 375 -1.39 8.42 0.93
C TYR A 375 0.10 8.15 1.15
N ALA A 376 0.45 7.23 2.06
CA ALA A 376 1.83 6.83 2.31
C ALA A 376 2.44 6.13 1.09
N GLN A 377 1.71 5.22 0.45
CA GLN A 377 2.15 4.54 -0.76
C GLN A 377 2.36 5.51 -1.92
N HIS A 378 1.47 6.50 -2.09
CA HIS A 378 1.63 7.59 -3.05
C HIS A 378 2.96 8.35 -2.82
N LYS A 379 3.19 8.83 -1.60
CA LYS A 379 4.43 9.57 -1.25
C LYS A 379 5.68 8.70 -1.45
N TRP A 380 5.60 7.43 -1.10
CA TRP A 380 6.69 6.48 -1.27
C TRP A 380 7.00 6.22 -2.75
N ILE A 381 6.00 6.03 -3.61
CA ILE A 381 6.21 5.87 -5.07
C ILE A 381 6.91 7.11 -5.65
N LEU A 382 6.45 8.32 -5.31
CA LEU A 382 7.09 9.56 -5.74
C LEU A 382 8.55 9.66 -5.26
N GLY A 383 8.82 9.27 -4.01
CA GLY A 383 10.17 9.20 -3.46
C GLY A 383 11.04 8.18 -4.19
N LEU A 384 10.50 7.01 -4.53
CA LEU A 384 11.24 5.95 -5.23
C LEU A 384 11.62 6.37 -6.65
N MET A 385 10.73 7.07 -7.34
CA MET A 385 11.02 7.67 -8.65
C MET A 385 12.10 8.74 -8.57
N GLN A 386 12.09 9.57 -7.51
CA GLN A 386 13.11 10.58 -7.29
C GLN A 386 14.47 9.97 -6.92
N ASN A 387 14.48 8.99 -6.03
CA ASN A 387 15.69 8.28 -5.62
C ASN A 387 16.33 7.56 -6.82
N CYS A 388 15.52 6.99 -7.72
CA CYS A 388 16.01 6.40 -8.97
C CYS A 388 16.86 7.40 -9.77
N LYS A 389 16.40 8.65 -9.90
CA LYS A 389 17.14 9.73 -10.57
C LYS A 389 18.44 10.06 -9.82
N GLU A 390 18.35 10.23 -8.50
CA GLU A 390 19.49 10.62 -7.67
C GLU A 390 20.60 9.57 -7.66
N GLU A 391 20.26 8.28 -7.69
CA GLU A 391 21.23 7.17 -7.82
C GLU A 391 22.07 7.33 -9.11
N PHE A 392 21.43 7.52 -10.27
CA PHE A 392 22.16 7.64 -11.54
C PHE A 392 22.99 8.93 -11.66
N ILE A 393 22.50 10.05 -11.11
CA ILE A 393 23.26 11.32 -11.13
C ILE A 393 24.46 11.25 -10.19
N ASN A 394 24.33 10.62 -9.02
CA ASN A 394 25.44 10.45 -8.09
C ASN A 394 26.48 9.47 -8.64
N ASP A 395 26.06 8.38 -9.28
CA ASP A 395 26.97 7.46 -9.97
C ASP A 395 27.73 8.15 -11.12
N GLN A 396 27.12 9.13 -11.80
CA GLN A 396 27.80 9.96 -12.82
C GLN A 396 28.94 10.80 -12.21
N ARG A 397 28.70 11.43 -11.05
CA ARG A 397 29.72 12.23 -10.34
C ARG A 397 30.87 11.38 -9.80
N VAL A 398 30.58 10.17 -9.33
CA VAL A 398 31.60 9.23 -8.84
C VAL A 398 32.37 8.58 -10.00
N GLY A 399 31.71 8.25 -11.11
CA GLY A 399 32.32 7.68 -12.31
C GLY A 399 33.32 8.63 -13.00
N LEU A 400 33.01 9.92 -13.08
CA LEU A 400 33.97 10.95 -13.55
C LEU A 400 35.17 11.12 -12.61
N GLY A 401 35.01 10.85 -11.32
CA GLY A 401 36.11 10.84 -10.34
C GLY A 401 37.00 9.59 -10.42
N ALA A 402 36.45 8.45 -10.85
CA ALA A 402 37.18 7.18 -11.00
C ALA A 402 37.96 7.09 -12.33
N ILE A 403 37.44 7.65 -13.42
CA ILE A 403 38.13 7.66 -14.73
C ILE A 403 39.41 8.52 -14.68
N ALA A 404 39.53 9.45 -13.73
CA ALA A 404 40.75 10.23 -13.54
C ALA A 404 41.89 9.47 -12.81
N LEU A 405 41.63 8.26 -12.27
CA LEU A 405 42.62 7.52 -11.46
C LEU A 405 43.03 6.16 -12.01
N ASP A 406 42.30 5.55 -12.95
CA ASP A 406 42.68 4.25 -13.53
C ASP A 406 43.01 4.37 -15.01
N LEU A 407 44.26 4.74 -15.27
CA LEU A 407 44.94 4.58 -16.57
C LEU A 407 46.05 3.51 -16.43
N GLU A 408 45.75 2.39 -15.76
CA GLU A 408 46.49 1.12 -15.89
C GLU A 408 45.76 -0.01 -15.14
N GLY A 409 45.28 -1.04 -15.85
CA GLY A 409 44.98 -2.36 -15.26
C GLY A 409 43.52 -2.84 -15.31
N ASP A 410 43.24 -3.71 -16.29
CA ASP A 410 42.30 -4.84 -16.35
C ASP A 410 40.99 -4.81 -15.51
N PRO A 411 39.79 -4.75 -16.13
CA PRO A 411 38.53 -4.63 -15.40
C PRO A 411 38.04 -5.97 -14.85
N ARG A 412 38.09 -6.13 -13.52
CA ARG A 412 37.26 -7.13 -12.80
C ARG A 412 35.88 -6.53 -12.51
N PRO A 413 34.78 -7.24 -12.76
CA PRO A 413 33.42 -6.72 -12.54
C PRO A 413 33.04 -6.68 -11.05
N SER A 414 32.72 -5.49 -10.56
CA SER A 414 32.22 -5.24 -9.20
C SER A 414 30.69 -5.37 -9.09
N ALA A 415 30.26 -6.44 -8.43
CA ALA A 415 29.20 -6.51 -7.41
C ALA A 415 27.79 -5.87 -7.58
N LEU A 416 27.28 -5.55 -8.77
CA LEU A 416 25.87 -5.08 -8.94
C LEU A 416 24.78 -6.18 -8.94
N SER A 417 25.07 -7.39 -8.43
CA SER A 417 24.16 -8.56 -8.52
C SER A 417 23.29 -8.83 -7.26
N ARG A 418 23.31 -8.02 -6.20
CA ARG A 418 22.62 -8.38 -4.94
C ARG A 418 21.39 -7.54 -4.61
N ILE A 419 20.47 -7.33 -5.55
CA ILE A 419 19.07 -7.00 -5.24
C ILE A 419 18.14 -7.63 -6.29
N ARG A 420 18.19 -8.96 -6.47
CA ARG A 420 17.23 -9.69 -7.32
C ARG A 420 16.28 -10.61 -6.57
N ASP A 421 16.41 -10.75 -5.26
CA ASP A 421 15.63 -11.74 -4.51
C ASP A 421 14.69 -11.08 -3.49
N THR A 422 13.53 -10.63 -3.96
CA THR A 422 12.29 -10.76 -3.20
C THR A 422 11.20 -11.29 -4.13
N ALA A 423 10.73 -12.49 -3.82
CA ALA A 423 9.87 -13.32 -4.62
C ALA A 423 8.51 -12.67 -4.97
N SER A 424 8.16 -12.71 -6.26
CA SER A 424 6.77 -12.94 -6.67
C SER A 424 6.75 -13.69 -8.01
N LEU A 425 5.82 -14.64 -8.10
CA LEU A 425 5.75 -15.69 -9.10
C LEU A 425 5.71 -15.14 -10.54
N LYS A 426 6.76 -15.42 -11.32
CA LYS A 426 6.73 -15.29 -12.78
C LYS A 426 5.83 -16.38 -13.36
N ARG A 427 4.61 -15.99 -13.73
CA ARG A 427 3.80 -16.75 -14.70
C ARG A 427 3.81 -15.96 -16.01
N GLY A 428 4.56 -16.50 -16.98
CA GLY A 428 4.43 -16.31 -18.43
C GLY A 428 4.22 -14.89 -18.96
N CYS A 429 5.31 -14.18 -19.27
CA CYS A 429 5.37 -13.36 -20.48
C CYS A 429 6.85 -13.17 -20.87
N SER A 430 7.37 -14.04 -21.73
CA SER A 430 8.67 -13.89 -22.37
C SER A 430 8.44 -13.57 -23.83
N LEU A 431 8.16 -12.30 -24.12
CA LEU A 431 8.38 -11.70 -25.44
C LEU A 431 9.55 -10.73 -25.32
N ARG A 432 10.76 -11.28 -25.19
CA ARG A 432 11.99 -10.56 -25.57
C ARG A 432 12.70 -11.45 -26.58
N THR A 433 12.83 -10.95 -27.80
CA THR A 433 13.77 -11.50 -28.78
C THR A 433 15.18 -11.47 -28.18
N PRO A 434 15.98 -12.54 -28.31
CA PRO A 434 17.34 -12.55 -27.78
C PRO A 434 18.21 -11.64 -28.66
N ARG A 435 18.65 -10.50 -28.11
CA ARG A 435 19.63 -9.58 -28.75
C ARG A 435 21.01 -9.70 -28.10
N PRO A 436 22.11 -9.49 -28.86
CA PRO A 436 23.46 -9.92 -28.49
C PRO A 436 24.02 -9.19 -27.25
N SER A 437 24.86 -9.91 -26.50
CA SER A 437 25.39 -9.57 -25.17
C SER A 437 26.27 -8.32 -25.09
N THR A 438 26.70 -7.76 -26.23
CA THR A 438 27.56 -6.57 -26.31
C THR A 438 26.83 -5.26 -25.99
N TRP A 439 25.50 -5.21 -26.16
CA TRP A 439 24.69 -4.00 -25.98
C TRP A 439 24.60 -3.47 -24.54
N ARG A 440 24.91 -4.29 -23.53
CA ARG A 440 24.78 -3.89 -22.11
C ARG A 440 25.95 -3.06 -21.60
N TYR A 441 27.12 -3.10 -22.25
CA TYR A 441 28.31 -2.36 -21.80
C TYR A 441 28.39 -0.93 -22.37
N GLU A 442 27.63 -0.61 -23.41
CA GLU A 442 27.61 0.71 -24.08
C GLU A 442 26.30 1.50 -23.89
N MET A 443 25.33 0.97 -23.14
CA MET A 443 24.01 1.60 -23.02
C MET A 443 24.10 2.93 -22.25
N PRO A 444 23.69 4.07 -22.83
CA PRO A 444 23.73 5.37 -22.16
C PRO A 444 22.94 5.34 -20.85
N GLN A 445 23.46 6.02 -19.82
CA GLN A 445 22.85 6.04 -18.49
C GLN A 445 21.42 6.60 -18.51
N GLN A 446 21.11 7.56 -19.39
CA GLN A 446 19.75 8.08 -19.54
C GLN A 446 18.76 7.00 -19.98
N VAL A 447 19.16 6.09 -20.86
CA VAL A 447 18.32 4.97 -21.31
C VAL A 447 18.13 3.96 -20.17
N GLN A 448 19.21 3.62 -19.45
CA GLN A 448 19.16 2.76 -18.26
C GLN A 448 18.23 3.31 -17.18
N PHE A 449 18.28 4.63 -16.96
CA PHE A 449 17.40 5.33 -16.04
C PHE A 449 15.93 5.21 -16.44
N VAL A 450 15.60 5.45 -17.72
CA VAL A 450 14.21 5.32 -18.19
C VAL A 450 13.71 3.87 -18.07
N GLU A 451 14.54 2.86 -18.36
CA GLU A 451 14.18 1.46 -18.13
C GLU A 451 13.95 1.15 -16.65
N LYS A 452 14.84 1.59 -15.75
CA LYS A 452 14.66 1.38 -14.29
C LYS A 452 13.44 2.13 -13.75
N LEU A 453 13.20 3.35 -14.22
CA LEU A 453 12.03 4.15 -13.85
C LEU A 453 10.73 3.48 -14.33
N SER A 454 10.75 2.90 -15.54
CA SER A 454 9.66 2.09 -16.08
C SER A 454 9.36 0.89 -15.18
N ASP A 455 10.39 0.14 -14.78
CA ASP A 455 10.25 -1.02 -13.89
C ASP A 455 9.66 -0.63 -12.52
N VAL A 456 10.04 0.54 -11.98
CA VAL A 456 9.46 1.07 -10.73
C VAL A 456 7.98 1.36 -10.89
N VAL A 457 7.58 2.06 -11.95
CA VAL A 457 6.16 2.42 -12.17
C VAL A 457 5.32 1.17 -12.46
N ILE A 458 5.78 0.30 -13.37
CA ILE A 458 5.07 -0.94 -13.71
C ILE A 458 5.03 -1.91 -12.53
N GLY A 459 6.05 -1.92 -11.66
CA GLY A 459 6.07 -2.76 -10.46
C GLY A 459 5.12 -2.28 -9.36
N GLN A 460 5.03 -0.97 -9.12
CA GLN A 460 4.33 -0.41 -7.96
C GLN A 460 2.92 0.11 -8.26
N LEU A 461 2.69 0.71 -9.44
CA LEU A 461 1.40 1.33 -9.76
C LEU A 461 0.23 0.35 -9.85
N PRO A 462 0.38 -0.89 -10.38
CA PRO A 462 -0.69 -1.88 -10.34
C PRO A 462 -1.15 -2.23 -8.92
N ASN A 463 -0.22 -2.31 -7.96
CA ASN A 463 -0.56 -2.62 -6.57
C ASN A 463 -1.28 -1.43 -5.91
N PHE A 464 -0.82 -0.21 -6.18
CA PHE A 464 -1.48 1.02 -5.74
C PHE A 464 -2.91 1.15 -6.28
N TRP A 465 -3.10 0.88 -7.58
CA TRP A 465 -4.43 0.89 -8.20
C TRP A 465 -5.35 -0.21 -7.65
N LYS A 466 -4.84 -1.44 -7.48
CA LYS A 466 -5.60 -2.54 -6.85
C LYS A 466 -5.99 -2.25 -5.41
N LEU A 467 -5.15 -1.55 -4.65
CA LEU A 467 -5.46 -1.11 -3.29
C LEU A 467 -6.63 -0.11 -3.29
N TRP A 468 -6.61 0.87 -4.22
CA TRP A 468 -7.71 1.81 -4.42
C TRP A 468 -9.02 1.11 -4.82
N ILE A 469 -8.99 0.22 -5.81
CA ILE A 469 -10.20 -0.54 -6.21
C ILE A 469 -10.74 -1.36 -5.04
N SER A 470 -9.86 -1.96 -4.24
CA SER A 470 -10.27 -2.69 -3.03
C SER A 470 -10.92 -1.77 -1.99
N TYR A 471 -10.44 -0.53 -1.85
CA TYR A 471 -11.01 0.48 -0.96
C TYR A 471 -12.39 0.95 -1.43
N VAL A 472 -12.54 1.26 -2.72
CA VAL A 472 -13.82 1.68 -3.33
C VAL A 472 -14.87 0.58 -3.24
N ASN A 473 -14.47 -0.67 -3.49
CA ASN A 473 -15.37 -1.82 -3.43
C ASN A 473 -15.70 -2.24 -1.98
N GLY A 474 -14.95 -1.74 -0.99
CA GLY A 474 -15.09 -2.10 0.42
C GLY A 474 -14.51 -3.48 0.78
N SER A 475 -13.81 -4.13 -0.15
CA SER A 475 -13.20 -5.46 0.06
C SER A 475 -11.98 -5.43 0.99
N LEU A 476 -11.48 -4.24 1.35
CA LEU A 476 -10.49 -4.07 2.42
C LEU A 476 -11.04 -4.41 3.81
N PHE A 477 -12.37 -4.39 3.97
CA PHE A 477 -13.03 -4.51 5.27
C PHE A 477 -13.87 -5.79 5.41
N SER A 478 -14.09 -6.55 4.33
CA SER A 478 -14.77 -7.85 4.34
C SER A 478 -14.38 -8.67 3.10
N GLU A 479 -13.94 -9.92 3.28
CA GLU A 479 -13.67 -10.87 2.18
C GLU A 479 -14.96 -11.39 1.52
N THR A 480 -16.09 -11.39 2.25
CA THR A 480 -17.38 -11.93 1.81
C THR A 480 -18.37 -10.87 1.29
N GLY A 481 -18.05 -9.57 1.43
CA GLY A 481 -18.91 -8.48 0.93
C GLY A 481 -20.21 -8.32 1.73
N GLU A 482 -20.26 -8.83 2.96
CA GLU A 482 -21.43 -8.69 3.83
C GLU A 482 -21.73 -7.21 4.12
N LYS A 483 -23.03 -6.87 4.14
CA LYS A 483 -23.52 -5.50 4.40
C LYS A 483 -23.33 -5.13 5.87
N SER A 484 -22.09 -4.91 6.28
CA SER A 484 -21.75 -4.26 7.54
C SER A 484 -21.89 -2.74 7.40
N GLY A 485 -22.40 -2.05 8.43
CA GLY A 485 -22.49 -0.59 8.46
C GLY A 485 -21.13 0.10 8.29
N GLN A 486 -20.04 -0.60 8.60
CA GLN A 486 -18.66 -0.12 8.45
C GLN A 486 -18.21 -0.12 6.98
N VAL A 487 -18.66 -1.09 6.18
CA VAL A 487 -18.41 -1.18 4.73
C VAL A 487 -19.17 -0.08 3.97
N GLU A 488 -20.39 0.26 4.39
CA GLU A 488 -21.14 1.36 3.79
C GLU A 488 -20.54 2.74 4.12
N LYS A 489 -19.98 2.90 5.32
CA LYS A 489 -19.28 4.13 5.72
C LYS A 489 -17.98 4.32 4.92
N SER A 490 -17.19 3.26 4.73
CA SER A 490 -15.97 3.33 3.91
C SER A 490 -16.27 3.58 2.43
N LYS A 491 -17.32 2.97 1.87
CA LYS A 491 -17.78 3.29 0.49
C LYS A 491 -18.18 4.75 0.32
N LYS A 492 -18.85 5.36 1.32
CA LYS A 492 -19.15 6.79 1.31
C LYS A 492 -17.88 7.66 1.39
N ASN A 493 -16.94 7.32 2.26
CA ASN A 493 -15.65 8.00 2.34
C ASN A 493 -14.86 7.91 1.03
N ALA A 494 -14.83 6.72 0.41
CA ALA A 494 -14.15 6.48 -0.86
C ALA A 494 -14.73 7.33 -1.99
N ARG A 495 -16.06 7.44 -2.09
CA ARG A 495 -16.72 8.35 -3.05
C ARG A 495 -16.32 9.81 -2.85
N GLN A 496 -16.22 10.26 -1.60
CA GLN A 496 -15.82 11.64 -1.30
C GLN A 496 -14.33 11.90 -1.61
N ARG A 497 -13.48 10.87 -1.56
CA ARG A 497 -12.04 10.93 -1.83
C ARG A 497 -11.65 10.59 -3.27
N GLN A 498 -12.61 10.29 -4.14
CA GLN A 498 -12.33 9.89 -5.53
C GLN A 498 -11.55 10.95 -6.31
N ASN A 499 -11.87 12.23 -6.12
CA ASN A 499 -11.14 13.34 -6.75
C ASN A 499 -9.73 13.51 -6.18
N ASP A 500 -9.53 13.23 -4.89
CA ASP A 500 -8.21 13.30 -4.26
C ASP A 500 -7.30 12.18 -4.81
N PHE A 501 -7.84 10.97 -4.98
CA PHE A 501 -7.09 9.86 -5.57
C PHE A 501 -6.78 10.10 -7.06
N LYS A 502 -7.72 10.69 -7.81
CA LYS A 502 -7.48 11.12 -9.20
C LYS A 502 -6.24 12.04 -9.28
N LYS A 503 -6.15 13.04 -8.39
CA LYS A 503 -4.98 13.94 -8.30
C LYS A 503 -3.68 13.21 -7.94
N MET A 504 -3.72 12.16 -7.12
CA MET A 504 -2.53 11.36 -6.80
C MET A 504 -2.01 10.60 -8.03
N ILE A 505 -2.91 10.03 -8.82
CA ILE A 505 -2.53 9.36 -10.08
C ILE A 505 -1.98 10.39 -11.07
N GLU A 506 -2.62 11.55 -11.20
CA GLU A 506 -2.09 12.69 -11.99
C GLU A 506 -0.68 13.06 -11.53
N GLU A 507 -0.44 13.21 -10.23
CA GLU A 507 0.88 13.58 -9.72
C GLU A 507 1.94 12.53 -10.06
N VAL A 508 1.62 11.24 -9.95
CA VAL A 508 2.53 10.14 -10.32
C VAL A 508 2.81 10.13 -11.83
N THR A 509 1.80 10.25 -12.68
CA THR A 509 2.00 10.27 -14.14
C THR A 509 2.77 11.50 -14.59
N HIS A 510 2.48 12.67 -14.02
CA HIS A 510 3.24 13.90 -14.28
C HIS A 510 4.69 13.80 -13.78
N ARG A 511 4.92 13.20 -12.61
CA ARG A 511 6.28 12.99 -12.08
C ARG A 511 7.10 12.10 -13.01
N LEU A 512 6.51 11.01 -13.50
CA LEU A 512 7.13 10.12 -14.48
C LEU A 512 7.54 10.90 -15.72
N VAL A 513 6.59 11.64 -16.31
CA VAL A 513 6.84 12.38 -17.55
C VAL A 513 7.90 13.47 -17.34
N LYS A 514 7.85 14.23 -16.25
CA LYS A 514 8.84 15.28 -15.95
C LYS A 514 10.24 14.72 -15.72
N LEU A 515 10.36 13.55 -15.08
CA LEU A 515 11.65 12.87 -14.91
C LEU A 515 12.23 12.39 -16.25
N VAL A 516 11.39 11.84 -17.13
CA VAL A 516 11.83 11.43 -18.48
C VAL A 516 12.21 12.66 -19.32
N ARG A 517 11.42 13.73 -19.30
CA ARG A 517 11.75 15.01 -19.95
C ARG A 517 13.07 15.58 -19.41
N GLY A 518 13.28 15.55 -18.09
CA GLY A 518 14.52 16.04 -17.48
C GLY A 518 15.77 15.30 -17.96
N ALA A 519 15.65 14.01 -18.31
CA ALA A 519 16.74 13.19 -18.81
C ALA A 519 16.99 13.31 -20.32
N LEU A 520 15.92 13.48 -21.12
CA LEU A 520 15.98 13.34 -22.59
C LEU A 520 15.61 14.60 -23.36
N LEU A 521 14.76 15.45 -22.79
CA LEU A 521 14.19 16.64 -23.42
C LEU A 521 14.28 17.85 -22.47
N PRO A 522 15.49 18.25 -22.03
CA PRO A 522 15.63 19.32 -21.04
C PRO A 522 15.07 20.66 -21.52
N SER A 523 15.03 20.89 -22.85
CA SER A 523 14.49 22.11 -23.46
C SER A 523 12.98 22.28 -23.32
N THR A 524 12.22 21.21 -23.03
CA THR A 524 10.76 21.28 -22.85
C THR A 524 10.33 21.64 -21.43
N LEU A 525 11.28 21.71 -20.49
CA LEU A 525 11.03 22.02 -19.08
C LEU A 525 11.34 23.48 -18.74
N THR A 526 10.59 24.05 -17.81
CA THR A 526 10.90 25.38 -17.25
C THR A 526 12.17 25.34 -16.38
N GLU A 527 12.81 26.48 -16.16
CA GLU A 527 14.06 26.55 -15.38
C GLU A 527 13.90 25.97 -13.95
N LEU A 528 12.74 26.16 -13.33
CA LEU A 528 12.44 25.64 -12.00
C LEU A 528 12.25 24.11 -12.01
N GLU A 529 11.68 23.57 -13.08
CA GLU A 529 11.53 22.13 -13.30
C GLU A 529 12.85 21.45 -13.63
N LEU A 530 13.72 22.11 -14.41
CA LEU A 530 15.07 21.64 -14.70
C LEU A 530 15.90 21.46 -13.42
N ARG A 531 15.78 22.37 -12.45
CA ARG A 531 16.45 22.22 -11.14
C ARG A 531 15.98 20.99 -10.36
N LEU A 532 14.72 20.59 -10.52
CA LEU A 532 14.11 19.48 -9.78
C LEU A 532 14.26 18.14 -10.50
N TYR A 533 14.14 18.12 -11.83
CA TYR A 533 14.03 16.92 -12.66
C TYR A 533 15.21 16.71 -13.62
N GLY A 534 15.98 17.76 -13.91
CA GLY A 534 17.21 17.71 -14.72
C GLY A 534 18.47 17.43 -13.89
N GLY A 535 19.63 17.87 -14.38
CA GLY A 535 20.93 17.61 -13.75
C GLY A 535 21.77 16.52 -14.44
N TRP A 536 21.43 16.19 -15.68
CA TRP A 536 22.16 15.25 -16.52
C TRP A 536 23.26 16.02 -17.28
N GLU A 537 24.52 15.80 -16.92
CA GLU A 537 25.68 16.50 -17.52
C GLU A 537 26.34 15.69 -18.66
N SER A 538 25.60 14.79 -19.30
CA SER A 538 26.20 13.92 -20.32
C SER A 538 26.44 14.69 -21.63
N LYS A 539 27.71 14.81 -22.03
CA LYS A 539 28.15 15.43 -23.29
C LYS A 539 27.89 14.57 -24.53
N THR A 540 27.49 13.30 -24.34
CA THR A 540 27.16 12.40 -25.45
C THR A 540 25.69 12.55 -25.82
N GLU A 541 25.44 13.08 -27.01
CA GLU A 541 24.11 13.11 -27.61
C GLU A 541 23.61 11.68 -27.83
N LEU A 542 22.33 11.45 -27.53
CA LEU A 542 21.70 10.14 -27.74
C LEU A 542 21.44 9.93 -29.23
N THR A 543 21.79 8.76 -29.75
CA THR A 543 21.52 8.41 -31.14
C THR A 543 20.07 7.94 -31.33
N GLY A 544 19.58 8.01 -32.58
CA GLY A 544 18.22 7.57 -32.96
C GLY A 544 17.81 6.16 -32.48
N PRO A 545 18.69 5.14 -32.56
CA PRO A 545 18.38 3.80 -32.04
C PRO A 545 18.10 3.76 -30.53
N TRP A 546 18.84 4.55 -29.73
CA TRP A 546 18.61 4.64 -28.29
C TRP A 546 17.29 5.34 -27.96
N LEU A 547 16.94 6.40 -28.71
CA LEU A 547 15.64 7.06 -28.58
C LEU A 547 14.49 6.13 -28.97
N THR A 548 14.68 5.28 -29.99
CA THR A 548 13.70 4.26 -30.38
C THR A 548 13.45 3.26 -29.23
N GLN A 549 14.50 2.83 -28.53
CA GLN A 549 14.37 1.97 -27.35
C GLN A 549 13.61 2.66 -26.19
N VAL A 550 13.86 3.95 -25.96
CA VAL A 550 13.10 4.76 -24.99
C VAL A 550 11.62 4.83 -25.38
N ILE A 551 11.31 5.11 -26.65
CA ILE A 551 9.93 5.18 -27.15
C ILE A 551 9.21 3.84 -26.89
N HIS A 552 9.88 2.71 -27.14
CA HIS A 552 9.34 1.38 -26.81
C HIS A 552 9.07 1.23 -25.32
N THR A 553 10.01 1.64 -24.48
CA THR A 553 9.88 1.55 -23.02
C THR A 553 8.70 2.37 -22.51
N VAL A 554 8.54 3.61 -23.00
CA VAL A 554 7.41 4.48 -22.62
C VAL A 554 6.09 3.93 -23.16
N ARG A 555 6.06 3.36 -24.37
CA ARG A 555 4.89 2.65 -24.90
C ARG A 555 4.49 1.46 -24.02
N ILE A 556 5.44 0.67 -23.54
CA ILE A 556 5.17 -0.44 -22.62
C ILE A 556 4.55 0.07 -21.32
N ILE A 557 5.03 1.19 -20.76
CA ILE A 557 4.41 1.80 -19.58
C ILE A 557 2.96 2.19 -19.91
N PHE A 558 2.74 2.92 -21.00
CA PHE A 558 1.42 3.37 -21.41
C PHE A 558 0.44 2.19 -21.57
N GLU A 559 0.85 1.14 -22.30
CA GLU A 559 0.05 -0.07 -22.49
C GLU A 559 -0.27 -0.77 -21.15
N ALA A 560 0.71 -0.86 -20.24
CA ALA A 560 0.50 -1.42 -18.91
C ALA A 560 -0.49 -0.59 -18.07
N LEU A 561 -0.49 0.74 -18.20
CA LEU A 561 -1.42 1.63 -17.49
C LEU A 561 -2.83 1.60 -18.08
N VAL A 562 -2.96 1.52 -19.40
CA VAL A 562 -4.25 1.32 -20.08
C VAL A 562 -4.86 -0.03 -19.68
N ALA A 563 -4.04 -1.08 -19.57
CA ALA A 563 -4.50 -2.40 -19.12
C ALA A 563 -5.01 -2.43 -17.66
N LEU A 564 -4.69 -1.41 -16.85
CA LEU A 564 -5.25 -1.21 -15.51
C LEU A 564 -6.62 -0.49 -15.52
N GLU A 565 -7.16 -0.15 -16.69
CA GLU A 565 -8.40 0.62 -16.86
C GLU A 565 -8.34 2.01 -16.20
N ILE A 566 -7.16 2.63 -16.17
CA ILE A 566 -6.99 4.01 -15.72
C ILE A 566 -7.64 4.96 -16.76
N PRO A 567 -8.41 5.98 -16.35
CA PRO A 567 -9.03 6.93 -17.27
C PRO A 567 -8.03 7.58 -18.23
N ASN A 568 -8.36 7.63 -19.53
CA ASN A 568 -7.47 8.13 -20.58
C ASN A 568 -7.03 9.60 -20.38
N ASP A 569 -7.86 10.42 -19.76
CA ASP A 569 -7.53 11.81 -19.43
C ASP A 569 -6.30 11.92 -18.51
N LEU A 570 -6.05 10.91 -17.67
CA LEU A 570 -4.88 10.87 -16.79
C LEU A 570 -3.62 10.38 -17.50
N LEU A 571 -3.78 9.70 -18.63
CA LEU A 571 -2.71 9.10 -19.42
C LEU A 571 -2.30 9.97 -20.61
N GLN A 572 -3.09 11.00 -20.94
CA GLN A 572 -2.81 11.93 -22.04
C GLN A 572 -1.39 12.52 -21.96
N VAL A 573 -0.91 12.85 -20.76
CA VAL A 573 0.44 13.42 -20.54
C VAL A 573 1.56 12.48 -21.00
N ILE A 574 1.34 11.15 -20.95
CA ILE A 574 2.28 10.14 -21.44
C ILE A 574 2.20 10.06 -22.98
N GLN A 575 1.02 10.22 -23.58
CA GLN A 575 0.87 10.28 -25.04
C GLN A 575 1.53 11.55 -25.61
N ASP A 576 1.40 12.68 -24.92
CA ASP A 576 2.07 13.93 -25.29
C ASP A 576 3.60 13.76 -25.22
N LEU A 577 4.10 13.10 -24.18
CA LEU A 577 5.53 12.74 -24.09
C LEU A 577 5.95 11.82 -25.24
N LEU A 578 5.14 10.81 -25.61
CA LEU A 578 5.44 9.93 -26.75
C LEU A 578 5.46 10.69 -28.07
N LEU A 579 4.60 11.68 -28.25
CA LEU A 579 4.63 12.56 -29.42
C LEU A 579 5.94 13.36 -29.47
N GLU A 580 6.32 14.00 -28.35
CA GLU A 580 7.56 14.78 -28.24
C GLU A 580 8.81 13.91 -28.45
N LEU A 581 8.88 12.72 -27.85
CA LEU A 581 10.02 11.81 -27.98
C LEU A 581 10.19 11.30 -29.42
N ARG A 582 9.08 10.95 -30.08
CA ARG A 582 9.10 10.55 -31.49
C ARG A 582 9.51 11.72 -32.38
N HIS A 583 8.98 12.92 -32.16
CA HIS A 583 9.40 14.12 -32.90
C HIS A 583 10.90 14.41 -32.72
N HIS A 584 11.40 14.33 -31.48
CA HIS A 584 12.82 14.50 -31.22
C HIS A 584 13.67 13.41 -31.87
N CYS A 585 13.22 12.15 -31.85
CA CYS A 585 13.89 11.03 -32.54
C CYS A 585 13.99 11.27 -34.05
N LEU A 586 12.95 11.83 -34.68
CA LEU A 586 12.96 12.21 -36.09
C LEU A 586 14.09 13.22 -36.37
N LEU A 587 14.10 14.35 -35.64
CA LEU A 587 15.08 15.40 -35.85
C LEU A 587 16.52 14.94 -35.58
N VAL A 588 16.75 14.23 -34.48
CA VAL A 588 18.09 13.71 -34.12
C VAL A 588 18.62 12.74 -35.17
N THR A 589 17.77 11.87 -35.73
CA THR A 589 18.17 10.91 -36.76
C THR A 589 18.55 11.62 -38.06
N LEU A 590 17.78 12.65 -38.47
CA LEU A 590 18.09 13.48 -39.63
C LEU A 590 19.40 14.28 -39.43
N HIS A 591 19.61 14.88 -38.26
CA HIS A 591 20.86 15.56 -37.93
C HIS A 591 22.06 14.60 -37.94
N HIS A 592 21.93 13.40 -37.36
CA HIS A 592 23.01 12.41 -37.37
C HIS A 592 23.35 11.99 -38.81
N THR A 593 22.33 11.81 -39.65
CA THR A 593 22.51 11.51 -41.08
C THR A 593 23.24 12.64 -41.80
N THR A 594 22.99 13.90 -41.43
CA THR A 594 23.72 15.05 -41.97
C THR A 594 25.23 14.92 -41.69
N GLU A 595 25.61 14.52 -40.48
CA GLU A 595 27.01 14.30 -40.11
C GLU A 595 27.61 13.06 -40.80
N ASP A 596 26.84 12.00 -40.97
CA ASP A 596 27.29 10.80 -41.70
C ASP A 596 27.55 11.12 -43.18
N VAL A 597 26.71 11.96 -43.80
CA VAL A 597 26.89 12.45 -45.17
C VAL A 597 28.14 13.30 -45.31
N LYS A 598 28.47 14.17 -44.32
CA LYS A 598 29.74 14.93 -44.34
C LYS A 598 30.97 14.03 -44.41
N ARG A 599 30.93 12.88 -43.71
CA ARG A 599 32.04 11.91 -43.70
C ARG A 599 32.12 11.07 -44.98
N LEU A 600 31.11 11.08 -45.85
CA LEU A 600 31.18 10.38 -47.13
C LEU A 600 32.29 10.93 -48.03
N ALA A 601 32.56 12.23 -47.96
CA ALA A 601 33.64 12.86 -48.71
C ALA A 601 35.04 12.30 -48.38
N GLU A 602 35.23 11.71 -47.19
CA GLU A 602 36.49 11.10 -46.77
C GLU A 602 36.67 9.67 -47.30
N LYS A 603 35.57 9.04 -47.75
CA LYS A 603 35.52 7.64 -48.22
C LYS A 603 35.55 7.51 -49.74
N GLU A 604 35.77 8.62 -50.44
CA GLU A 604 35.83 8.65 -51.90
C GLU A 604 37.03 7.88 -52.43
N ASP A 605 36.77 6.90 -53.30
CA ASP A 605 37.79 6.04 -53.91
C ASP A 605 38.21 6.48 -55.32
N TRP A 606 37.51 7.45 -55.92
CA TRP A 606 37.73 7.97 -57.28
C TRP A 606 37.73 6.89 -58.37
N VAL A 607 37.13 5.73 -58.10
CA VAL A 607 37.02 4.64 -59.06
C VAL A 607 35.80 4.88 -59.94
N VAL A 608 36.04 5.10 -61.23
CA VAL A 608 35.00 5.38 -62.22
C VAL A 608 34.51 4.07 -62.86
N ASP A 609 33.20 3.89 -62.93
CA ASP A 609 32.58 2.74 -63.57
C ASP A 609 32.45 2.88 -65.11
N ASN A 610 31.75 1.94 -65.75
CA ASN A 610 31.54 1.97 -67.22
C ASN A 610 30.66 3.14 -67.70
N GLU A 611 29.89 3.77 -66.80
CA GLU A 611 28.99 4.88 -67.09
C GLU A 611 29.61 6.24 -66.75
N GLY A 612 30.83 6.26 -66.19
CA GLY A 612 31.54 7.48 -65.86
C GLY A 612 31.23 8.02 -64.46
N ILE A 613 30.71 7.19 -63.56
CA ILE A 613 30.29 7.58 -62.21
C ILE A 613 31.08 6.83 -61.13
N THR A 614 31.21 7.48 -59.99
CA THR A 614 31.87 6.91 -58.79
C THR A 614 30.87 6.15 -57.93
N SER A 615 31.35 5.46 -56.89
CA SER A 615 30.47 4.80 -55.91
C SER A 615 29.74 5.79 -54.97
N LEU A 616 30.14 7.07 -54.94
CA LEU A 616 29.64 8.08 -54.00
C LEU A 616 28.13 8.34 -54.06
N PRO A 617 27.49 8.54 -55.24
CA PRO A 617 26.05 8.73 -55.33
C PRO A 617 25.26 7.55 -54.76
N ALA A 618 25.75 6.31 -55.01
CA ALA A 618 25.13 5.11 -54.48
C ALA A 618 25.31 4.97 -52.96
N GLN A 619 26.48 5.34 -52.42
CA GLN A 619 26.71 5.39 -50.98
C GLN A 619 25.81 6.42 -50.28
N PHE A 620 25.60 7.58 -50.91
CA PHE A 620 24.67 8.61 -50.43
C PHE A 620 23.22 8.09 -50.42
N GLU A 621 22.77 7.49 -51.52
CA GLU A 621 21.43 6.89 -51.61
C GLU A 621 21.24 5.82 -50.52
N GLN A 622 22.24 4.95 -50.31
CA GLN A 622 22.21 3.92 -49.28
C GLN A 622 22.13 4.52 -47.87
N CYS A 623 22.89 5.58 -47.58
CA CYS A 623 22.86 6.29 -46.30
C CYS A 623 21.44 6.83 -46.01
N MET A 624 20.82 7.45 -47.01
CA MET A 624 19.46 8.00 -46.91
C MET A 624 18.40 6.91 -46.74
N VAL A 625 18.52 5.80 -47.46
CA VAL A 625 17.62 4.64 -47.30
C VAL A 625 17.77 4.01 -45.91
N GLN A 626 18.99 3.88 -45.37
CA GLN A 626 19.22 3.38 -44.01
C GLN A 626 18.59 4.31 -42.96
N MET A 627 18.74 5.63 -43.12
CA MET A 627 18.06 6.63 -42.29
C MET A 627 16.55 6.43 -42.29
N LEU A 628 15.92 6.34 -43.47
CA LEU A 628 14.47 6.15 -43.59
C LEU A 628 14.00 4.82 -43.00
N GLN A 629 14.79 3.76 -43.16
CA GLN A 629 14.52 2.47 -42.52
C GLN A 629 14.57 2.54 -40.99
N SER A 630 15.54 3.27 -40.43
CA SER A 630 15.67 3.46 -38.98
C SER A 630 14.49 4.23 -38.37
N LEU A 631 13.86 5.13 -39.14
CA LEU A 631 12.69 5.90 -38.72
C LEU A 631 11.37 5.11 -38.81
N LYS A 632 11.33 3.99 -39.52
CA LYS A 632 10.09 3.22 -39.74
C LYS A 632 9.44 2.76 -38.44
N GLU A 633 10.24 2.22 -37.52
CA GLU A 633 9.78 1.67 -36.23
C GLU A 633 9.32 2.77 -35.24
N PRO A 634 10.10 3.84 -34.96
CA PRO A 634 9.66 4.89 -34.04
C PRO A 634 8.47 5.69 -34.58
N MET A 635 8.32 5.84 -35.90
CA MET A 635 7.21 6.58 -36.52
C MET A 635 5.93 5.77 -36.71
N GLU A 636 5.93 4.46 -36.43
CA GLU A 636 4.73 3.63 -36.51
C GLU A 636 3.64 4.14 -35.55
N THR A 637 2.46 4.48 -36.07
CA THR A 637 1.35 5.02 -35.25
C THR A 637 0.55 3.90 -34.59
N LYS A 638 0.51 3.89 -33.25
CA LYS A 638 -0.34 2.98 -32.47
C LYS A 638 -1.73 3.57 -32.19
N PRO A 639 -2.73 2.76 -31.77
CA PRO A 639 -4.08 3.26 -31.49
C PRO A 639 -4.07 4.37 -30.43
N GLY A 640 -4.63 5.54 -30.76
CA GLY A 640 -4.66 6.72 -29.89
C GLY A 640 -3.45 7.64 -30.02
N GLU A 641 -2.44 7.31 -30.83
CA GLU A 641 -1.32 8.22 -31.13
C GLU A 641 -1.63 9.11 -32.35
N VAL A 642 -1.14 10.35 -32.31
CA VAL A 642 -1.14 11.26 -33.47
C VAL A 642 0.02 10.88 -34.40
N ASN A 643 -0.22 10.93 -35.71
CA ASN A 643 0.81 10.72 -36.72
C ASN A 643 1.64 12.01 -36.87
N ILE A 644 2.95 11.91 -36.61
CA ILE A 644 3.87 13.05 -36.63
C ILE A 644 4.10 13.57 -38.04
N LEU A 645 4.10 12.67 -39.03
CA LEU A 645 4.32 13.02 -40.43
C LEU A 645 3.10 13.72 -41.06
N GLN A 646 1.98 13.80 -40.35
CA GLN A 646 0.78 14.57 -40.75
C GLN A 646 0.69 15.95 -40.08
N LEU A 647 1.63 16.28 -39.18
CA LEU A 647 1.69 17.59 -38.54
C LEU A 647 2.52 18.53 -39.41
N ASP A 648 1.89 19.56 -39.98
CA ASP A 648 2.52 20.54 -40.88
C ASP A 648 3.86 21.06 -40.36
N GLN A 649 3.92 21.45 -39.07
CA GLN A 649 5.16 21.98 -38.46
C GLN A 649 6.30 20.95 -38.41
N ALA A 650 6.00 19.69 -38.05
CA ALA A 650 7.00 18.64 -37.96
C ALA A 650 7.49 18.24 -39.35
N GLN A 651 6.59 18.24 -40.32
CA GLN A 651 6.87 17.98 -41.70
C GLN A 651 7.72 19.08 -42.35
N ASP A 652 7.43 20.34 -42.09
CA ASP A 652 8.23 21.47 -42.58
C ASP A 652 9.67 21.38 -42.04
N GLN A 653 9.84 21.14 -40.74
CA GLN A 653 11.15 20.96 -40.11
C GLN A 653 11.91 19.76 -40.69
N ALA A 654 11.24 18.62 -40.85
CA ALA A 654 11.85 17.43 -41.43
C ALA A 654 12.24 17.66 -42.90
N SER A 655 11.41 18.36 -43.67
CA SER A 655 11.69 18.69 -45.07
C SER A 655 12.87 19.65 -45.20
N GLU A 656 12.96 20.66 -44.32
CA GLU A 656 14.12 21.56 -44.25
C GLU A 656 15.41 20.81 -43.94
N LEU A 657 15.39 19.91 -42.94
CA LEU A 657 16.55 19.08 -42.62
C LEU A 657 16.93 18.13 -43.76
N CYS A 658 15.95 17.55 -44.47
CA CYS A 658 16.22 16.74 -45.67
C CYS A 658 16.88 17.57 -46.77
N VAL A 659 16.42 18.79 -47.03
CA VAL A 659 17.06 19.72 -47.99
C VAL A 659 18.48 20.08 -47.52
N ASP A 660 18.69 20.29 -46.22
CA ASP A 660 20.01 20.57 -45.68
C ASP A 660 20.97 19.38 -45.82
N ILE A 661 20.52 18.13 -45.62
CA ILE A 661 21.33 16.93 -45.89
C ILE A 661 21.78 16.90 -47.35
N MET A 662 20.86 17.20 -48.29
CA MET A 662 21.16 17.25 -49.72
C MET A 662 22.17 18.34 -50.04
N ARG A 663 22.00 19.54 -49.48
CA ARG A 663 22.94 20.66 -49.64
C ARG A 663 24.31 20.32 -49.08
N VAL A 664 24.37 19.65 -47.93
CA VAL A 664 25.63 19.18 -47.34
C VAL A 664 26.34 18.18 -48.27
N PHE A 665 25.60 17.27 -48.91
CA PHE A 665 26.17 16.37 -49.91
C PHE A 665 26.70 17.13 -51.14
N VAL A 666 25.95 18.10 -51.67
CA VAL A 666 26.41 18.97 -52.77
C VAL A 666 27.68 19.73 -52.39
N ASN A 667 27.75 20.27 -51.17
CA ASN A 667 28.96 20.93 -50.65
C ASN A 667 30.13 19.94 -50.52
N CYS A 668 29.88 18.67 -50.21
CA CYS A 668 30.92 17.63 -50.20
C CYS A 668 31.49 17.40 -51.61
N LEU A 669 30.64 17.38 -52.64
CA LEU A 669 31.08 17.30 -54.05
C LEU A 669 31.90 18.53 -54.44
N GLU A 670 31.45 19.73 -54.06
CA GLU A 670 32.19 20.97 -54.31
C GLU A 670 33.57 20.94 -53.62
N GLN A 671 33.65 20.51 -52.36
CA GLN A 671 34.92 20.35 -51.65
C GLN A 671 35.86 19.35 -52.33
N LEU A 672 35.34 18.21 -52.79
CA LEU A 672 36.12 17.21 -53.52
C LEU A 672 36.66 17.77 -54.85
N SER A 673 35.91 18.66 -55.50
CA SER A 673 36.33 19.30 -56.76
C SER A 673 37.45 20.34 -56.57
N ASN A 674 37.43 21.05 -55.44
CA ASN A 674 38.34 22.17 -55.14
C ASN A 674 39.57 21.77 -54.32
N LYS A 675 39.62 20.54 -53.79
CA LYS A 675 40.82 19.98 -53.14
C LYS A 675 41.96 19.89 -54.16
N THR A 676 42.85 20.89 -54.13
CA THR A 676 44.17 20.80 -54.72
C THR A 676 45.02 19.87 -53.86
N ASP A 677 45.93 19.09 -54.47
CA ASP A 677 46.89 18.17 -53.80
C ASP A 677 47.91 18.88 -52.87
N GLY A 678 47.56 20.04 -52.31
CA GLY A 678 48.39 20.88 -51.46
C GLY A 678 48.60 20.39 -50.02
N ASP A 679 48.29 19.12 -49.72
CA ASP A 679 48.57 18.47 -48.43
C ASP A 679 49.33 17.13 -48.59
N ILE A 680 50.00 16.92 -49.74
CA ILE A 680 51.08 15.93 -49.82
C ILE A 680 52.39 16.68 -49.60
N ASP A 681 53.02 16.42 -48.45
CA ASP A 681 54.35 16.91 -48.06
C ASP A 681 55.31 17.00 -49.25
N THR A 682 55.55 18.24 -49.70
CA THR A 682 56.54 18.59 -50.73
C THR A 682 57.94 18.47 -50.13
N SER A 683 58.39 17.23 -49.89
CA SER A 683 59.76 16.97 -49.43
C SER A 683 60.60 16.12 -50.38
N HIS A 684 60.08 15.56 -51.48
CA HIS A 684 60.90 14.71 -52.33
C HIS A 684 60.52 14.66 -53.82
N ILE A 685 60.61 15.77 -54.57
CA ILE A 685 60.95 15.65 -56.00
C ILE A 685 61.87 16.81 -56.40
N SER A 686 63.18 16.60 -56.22
CA SER A 686 64.19 17.34 -56.96
C SER A 686 64.23 16.82 -58.39
N VAL A 687 64.08 17.76 -59.32
CA VAL A 687 64.31 17.66 -60.76
C VAL A 687 65.57 16.83 -61.07
N ASP A 688 65.44 15.83 -61.95
CA ASP A 688 66.49 15.57 -62.93
C ASP A 688 65.93 14.98 -64.23
N LEU A 689 66.51 15.46 -65.32
CA LEU A 689 66.06 15.36 -66.69
C LEU A 689 66.92 14.31 -67.41
N ALA A 690 66.41 13.12 -67.77
CA ALA A 690 66.89 12.31 -68.91
C ALA A 690 66.11 10.99 -69.15
N SER A 691 65.67 10.82 -70.41
CA SER A 691 65.39 9.58 -71.16
C SER A 691 64.10 8.77 -70.89
N PRO A 692 63.26 8.52 -71.93
CA PRO A 692 62.16 7.58 -71.87
C PRO A 692 62.61 6.22 -72.40
N ASP A 693 62.61 5.18 -71.56
CA ASP A 693 62.46 3.77 -71.97
C ASP A 693 62.55 2.86 -70.75
N SER A 694 61.41 2.49 -70.15
CA SER A 694 61.15 1.13 -69.64
C SER A 694 59.72 1.02 -69.08
N PHE A 695 58.90 0.21 -69.74
CA PHE A 695 57.69 -0.36 -69.17
C PHE A 695 58.08 -1.36 -68.06
N SER A 696 57.65 -1.11 -66.82
CA SER A 696 57.48 -2.14 -65.80
C SER A 696 56.42 -1.70 -64.79
N GLY A 697 55.38 -2.53 -64.66
CA GLY A 697 54.22 -2.28 -63.81
C GLY A 697 54.60 -2.08 -62.34
N LEU A 698 54.23 -0.92 -61.84
CA LEU A 698 53.80 -0.69 -60.48
C LEU A 698 52.41 -0.08 -60.61
N GLN A 699 51.49 -0.58 -59.79
CA GLN A 699 50.18 0.02 -59.59
C GLN A 699 50.43 1.40 -58.99
N GLU A 700 50.55 2.41 -59.85
CA GLU A 700 50.46 3.81 -59.47
C GLU A 700 49.07 3.98 -58.87
N ASP A 701 49.01 4.36 -57.60
CA ASP A 701 47.79 4.87 -56.99
C ASP A 701 47.25 5.96 -57.93
N PHE A 702 46.13 5.68 -58.59
CA PHE A 702 45.48 6.58 -59.55
C PHE A 702 45.05 7.84 -58.79
N CYS A 703 45.92 8.84 -58.70
CA CYS A 703 45.53 10.17 -58.27
C CYS A 703 44.89 10.86 -59.48
N ALA A 704 43.55 10.87 -59.54
CA ALA A 704 42.82 11.60 -60.57
C ALA A 704 43.30 13.06 -60.61
N THR A 705 43.68 13.54 -61.80
CA THR A 705 44.13 14.93 -61.97
C THR A 705 43.00 15.89 -61.58
N PRO A 706 43.28 17.14 -61.16
CA PRO A 706 42.21 18.07 -60.78
C PRO A 706 41.20 18.31 -61.92
N GLU A 707 41.61 18.23 -63.18
CA GLU A 707 40.73 18.30 -64.35
C GLU A 707 39.85 17.04 -64.50
N GLN A 708 40.41 15.86 -64.25
CA GLN A 708 39.63 14.61 -64.22
C GLN A 708 38.65 14.61 -63.05
N ARG A 709 39.02 15.12 -61.87
CA ARG A 709 38.12 15.27 -60.72
C ARG A 709 36.92 16.15 -61.05
N LEU A 710 37.12 17.27 -61.75
CA LEU A 710 36.03 18.12 -62.25
C LEU A 710 35.08 17.34 -63.17
N LEU A 711 35.60 16.59 -64.14
CA LEU A 711 34.79 15.79 -65.06
C LEU A 711 34.03 14.65 -64.38
N ILE A 712 34.67 13.96 -63.43
CA ILE A 712 34.05 12.88 -62.67
C ILE A 712 32.90 13.42 -61.81
N ILE A 713 33.10 14.56 -61.15
CA ILE A 713 32.04 15.19 -60.34
C ILE A 713 30.92 15.74 -61.23
N LEU A 714 31.22 16.32 -62.39
CA LEU A 714 30.20 16.71 -63.38
C LEU A 714 29.34 15.51 -63.82
N SER A 715 29.97 14.36 -64.06
CA SER A 715 29.26 13.12 -64.39
C SER A 715 28.39 12.63 -63.23
N ASN A 716 28.92 12.65 -62.01
CA ASN A 716 28.15 12.36 -60.79
C ASN A 716 26.94 13.32 -60.62
N CYS A 717 27.10 14.62 -60.88
CA CYS A 717 26.00 15.61 -60.82
C CYS A 717 24.87 15.27 -61.81
N GLN A 718 25.20 14.90 -63.04
CA GLN A 718 24.21 14.48 -64.03
C GLN A 718 23.47 13.21 -63.61
N TYR A 719 24.18 12.27 -62.99
CA TYR A 719 23.57 11.05 -62.46
C TYR A 719 22.63 11.34 -61.28
N LEU A 720 23.03 12.21 -60.35
CA LEU A 720 22.21 12.61 -59.21
C LEU A 720 20.89 13.25 -59.66
N GLU A 721 20.94 14.13 -60.66
CA GLU A 721 19.74 14.75 -61.25
C GLU A 721 18.81 13.72 -61.90
N LYS A 722 19.36 12.81 -62.72
CA LYS A 722 18.57 11.88 -63.53
C LYS A 722 18.04 10.66 -62.76
N HIS A 723 18.73 10.21 -61.71
CA HIS A 723 18.46 8.94 -61.06
C HIS A 723 18.28 9.08 -59.54
N THR A 724 19.32 9.48 -58.82
CA THR A 724 19.34 9.40 -57.35
C THR A 724 18.21 10.20 -56.70
N PHE A 725 17.99 11.46 -57.10
CA PHE A 725 16.92 12.26 -56.48
C PHE A 725 15.51 11.74 -56.78
N LEU A 726 15.29 11.13 -57.96
CA LEU A 726 14.01 10.49 -58.29
C LEU A 726 13.77 9.25 -57.43
N ASN A 727 14.78 8.39 -57.29
CA ASN A 727 14.71 7.22 -56.41
C ASN A 727 14.46 7.64 -54.95
N MET A 728 15.13 8.70 -54.50
CA MET A 728 14.95 9.23 -53.15
C MET A 728 13.53 9.77 -52.93
N ALA A 729 12.93 10.46 -53.91
CA ALA A 729 11.55 10.89 -53.83
C ALA A 729 10.59 9.71 -53.61
N GLU A 730 10.76 8.61 -54.37
CA GLU A 730 9.98 7.38 -54.19
C GLU A 730 10.18 6.78 -52.78
N HIS A 731 11.42 6.78 -52.28
CA HIS A 731 11.73 6.31 -50.94
C HIS A 731 11.08 7.17 -49.84
N PHE A 732 11.08 8.50 -49.96
CA PHE A 732 10.41 9.39 -49.02
C PHE A 732 8.89 9.17 -49.00
N GLU A 733 8.26 9.06 -50.18
CA GLU A 733 6.82 8.81 -50.31
C GLU A 733 6.42 7.48 -49.69
N LYS A 734 7.20 6.42 -49.94
CA LYS A 734 6.98 5.09 -49.35
C LYS A 734 7.03 5.09 -47.82
N HIS A 735 7.81 6.01 -47.23
CA HIS A 735 7.94 6.17 -45.78
C HIS A 735 6.98 7.22 -45.19
N GLY A 736 6.07 7.78 -45.99
CA GLY A 736 4.97 8.64 -45.52
C GLY A 736 5.34 10.12 -45.36
N PHE A 737 6.47 10.56 -45.90
CA PHE A 737 6.80 11.98 -46.00
C PHE A 737 5.99 12.59 -47.15
N THR A 738 5.32 13.72 -46.91
CA THR A 738 4.70 14.55 -47.97
C THR A 738 5.58 15.79 -48.23
N GLY A 739 5.51 16.38 -49.42
CA GLY A 739 6.41 17.48 -49.82
C GLY A 739 7.72 17.05 -50.47
N THR A 740 7.79 15.80 -50.96
CA THR A 740 8.92 15.23 -51.73
C THR A 740 9.27 16.07 -52.97
N ASP A 741 8.28 16.70 -53.60
CA ASP A 741 8.48 17.62 -54.72
C ASP A 741 9.39 18.80 -54.35
N ARG A 742 9.18 19.43 -53.19
CA ARG A 742 9.97 20.57 -52.73
C ARG A 742 11.42 20.15 -52.46
N ILE A 743 11.60 19.02 -51.78
CA ILE A 743 12.94 18.46 -51.48
C ILE A 743 13.68 18.18 -52.78
N THR A 744 13.03 17.52 -53.74
CA THR A 744 13.61 17.17 -55.03
C THR A 744 13.96 18.42 -55.84
N GLN A 745 13.05 19.39 -55.95
CA GLN A 745 13.29 20.64 -56.69
C GLN A 745 14.47 21.43 -56.13
N MET A 746 14.55 21.59 -54.80
CA MET A 746 15.67 22.30 -54.17
C MET A 746 17.00 21.56 -54.33
N SER A 747 16.97 20.22 -54.28
CA SER A 747 18.17 19.40 -54.46
C SER A 747 18.68 19.45 -55.91
N VAL A 748 17.77 19.36 -56.88
CA VAL A 748 18.10 19.51 -58.31
C VAL A 748 18.65 20.91 -58.62
N HIS A 749 18.07 21.97 -58.04
CA HIS A 749 18.58 23.32 -58.20
C HIS A 749 20.03 23.45 -57.69
N ALA A 750 20.31 22.95 -56.48
CA ALA A 750 21.66 23.01 -55.90
C ALA A 750 22.70 22.22 -56.73
N VAL A 751 22.33 21.05 -57.25
CA VAL A 751 23.21 20.28 -58.14
C VAL A 751 23.45 20.98 -59.48
N LYS A 752 22.44 21.67 -60.03
CA LYS A 752 22.60 22.46 -61.27
C LYS A 752 23.53 23.64 -61.09
N GLU A 753 23.40 24.38 -59.99
CA GLU A 753 24.33 25.48 -59.66
C GLU A 753 25.77 24.97 -59.54
N LEU A 754 25.97 23.81 -58.91
CA LEU A 754 27.29 23.18 -58.84
C LEU A 754 27.77 22.72 -60.24
N ASP A 755 26.92 22.05 -61.03
CA ASP A 755 27.25 21.61 -62.39
C ASP A 755 27.66 22.77 -63.30
N GLU A 756 26.98 23.92 -63.24
CA GLU A 756 27.37 25.12 -64.00
C GLU A 756 28.73 25.65 -63.54
N SER A 757 28.94 25.81 -62.23
CA SER A 757 30.21 26.30 -61.66
C SER A 757 31.41 25.40 -62.01
N LEU A 758 31.26 24.08 -61.86
CA LEU A 758 32.30 23.12 -62.19
C LEU A 758 32.58 23.06 -63.69
N PHE A 759 31.54 23.18 -64.50
CA PHE A 759 31.65 23.19 -65.95
C PHE A 759 32.43 24.42 -66.42
N ASP A 760 32.08 25.61 -65.94
CA ASP A 760 32.78 26.85 -66.29
C ASP A 760 34.26 26.77 -65.85
N ALA A 761 34.55 26.29 -64.64
CA ALA A 761 35.91 26.10 -64.15
C ALA A 761 36.74 25.12 -65.02
N TYR A 762 36.11 24.04 -65.51
CA TYR A 762 36.77 23.11 -66.44
C TYR A 762 37.03 23.75 -67.81
N ILE A 763 36.03 24.49 -68.33
CA ILE A 763 36.13 25.18 -69.61
C ILE A 763 37.22 26.25 -69.58
N GLU A 764 37.30 27.08 -68.54
CA GLU A 764 38.37 28.08 -68.39
C GLU A 764 39.76 27.42 -68.45
N ARG A 765 39.97 26.31 -67.73
CA ARG A 765 41.27 25.61 -67.69
C ARG A 765 41.69 25.02 -69.04
N LYS A 766 40.76 24.55 -69.86
CA LYS A 766 41.06 23.85 -71.13
C LYS A 766 40.87 24.71 -72.38
N SER A 767 39.91 25.63 -72.36
CA SER A 767 39.57 26.49 -73.50
C SER A 767 40.54 27.66 -73.60
N ASP A 768 40.86 28.34 -72.50
CA ASP A 768 41.68 29.57 -72.52
C ASP A 768 43.07 29.36 -73.12
N PRO A 769 43.80 28.26 -72.84
CA PRO A 769 45.09 28.00 -73.50
C PRO A 769 44.95 27.77 -75.00
N ILE A 770 43.87 27.11 -75.45
CA ILE A 770 43.61 26.85 -76.87
C ILE A 770 43.33 28.18 -77.57
N VAL A 771 42.40 28.97 -77.03
CA VAL A 771 42.03 30.29 -77.56
C VAL A 771 43.22 31.24 -77.56
N GLY A 772 43.94 31.34 -76.43
CA GLY A 772 45.11 32.19 -76.28
C GLY A 772 46.31 31.81 -77.16
N SER A 773 46.39 30.56 -77.64
CA SER A 773 47.42 30.12 -78.57
C SER A 773 47.16 30.54 -80.02
N LEU A 774 45.93 30.92 -80.37
CA LEU A 774 45.55 31.25 -81.75
C LEU A 774 46.21 32.54 -82.25
N GLU A 775 46.17 33.61 -81.47
CA GLU A 775 46.75 34.90 -81.87
C GLU A 775 48.28 34.82 -82.06
N PRO A 776 49.08 34.33 -81.09
CA PRO A 776 50.51 34.11 -81.31
C PRO A 776 50.80 33.15 -82.46
N GLY A 777 49.96 32.11 -82.63
CA GLY A 777 50.09 31.12 -83.69
C GLY A 777 49.88 31.69 -85.10
N ILE A 778 48.93 32.62 -85.27
CA ILE A 778 48.67 33.29 -86.56
C ILE A 778 49.86 34.14 -87.01
N TYR A 779 50.51 34.84 -86.07
CA TYR A 779 51.62 35.76 -86.34
C TYR A 779 53.01 35.13 -86.16
N ALA A 780 53.08 33.84 -85.85
CA ALA A 780 54.32 33.11 -85.70
C ALA A 780 55.20 33.25 -86.95
N GLY A 781 56.48 33.60 -86.74
CA GLY A 781 57.44 33.79 -87.83
C GLY A 781 57.30 35.12 -88.60
N TYR A 782 56.75 36.17 -87.99
CA TYR A 782 56.53 37.50 -88.59
C TYR A 782 55.57 37.48 -89.80
N PHE A 783 54.55 36.62 -89.75
CA PHE A 783 53.55 36.53 -90.81
C PHE A 783 52.72 37.82 -90.92
N ASP A 784 52.58 38.36 -92.14
CA ASP A 784 51.74 39.53 -92.44
C ASP A 784 50.68 39.17 -93.50
N TRP A 785 49.41 39.46 -93.21
CA TRP A 785 48.28 39.25 -94.12
C TRP A 785 48.39 40.08 -95.42
N ARG A 786 49.16 41.18 -95.40
CA ARG A 786 49.38 42.09 -96.52
C ARG A 786 50.41 41.58 -97.53
N ASP A 787 51.34 40.73 -97.10
CA ASP A 787 52.43 40.20 -97.92
C ASP A 787 52.51 38.67 -97.81
N CYS A 788 51.50 38.00 -98.36
CA CYS A 788 51.37 36.54 -98.26
C CYS A 788 51.85 35.84 -99.54
N SER A 789 52.75 34.87 -99.37
CA SER A 789 53.10 33.91 -100.42
C SER A 789 51.89 33.05 -100.82
N THR A 790 51.96 32.37 -101.97
CA THR A 790 50.90 31.46 -102.43
C THR A 790 50.59 30.40 -101.36
N PRO A 791 49.31 30.20 -100.99
CA PRO A 791 48.89 29.19 -100.01
C PRO A 791 49.37 27.78 -100.37
N THR A 792 50.11 27.13 -99.46
CA THR A 792 50.56 25.73 -99.63
C THR A 792 49.68 24.73 -98.89
N GLY A 793 48.84 25.20 -97.97
CA GLY A 793 47.98 24.39 -97.12
C GLY A 793 47.66 25.07 -95.79
N VAL A 794 46.93 24.38 -94.93
CA VAL A 794 46.62 24.84 -93.56
C VAL A 794 47.90 24.92 -92.73
N ARG A 795 48.14 26.06 -92.07
CA ARG A 795 49.32 26.31 -91.23
C ARG A 795 49.30 25.50 -89.93
N ASN A 796 50.48 25.32 -89.32
CA ASN A 796 50.66 24.42 -88.18
C ASN A 796 49.92 24.86 -86.92
N TYR A 797 49.76 26.17 -86.68
CA TYR A 797 49.04 26.67 -85.50
C TYR A 797 47.61 26.10 -85.42
N LEU A 798 46.90 26.04 -86.56
CA LEU A 798 45.54 25.51 -86.60
C LEU A 798 45.51 23.99 -86.40
N LYS A 799 46.54 23.28 -86.88
CA LYS A 799 46.69 21.83 -86.64
C LYS A 799 46.95 21.55 -85.16
N GLU A 800 47.76 22.37 -84.51
CA GLU A 800 48.06 22.28 -83.08
C GLU A 800 46.81 22.58 -82.24
N ALA A 801 46.05 23.63 -82.58
CA ALA A 801 44.76 23.90 -81.95
C ALA A 801 43.78 22.71 -82.09
N LEU A 802 43.68 22.12 -83.28
CA LEU A 802 42.86 20.92 -83.49
C LEU A 802 43.35 19.72 -82.66
N VAL A 803 44.66 19.48 -82.57
CA VAL A 803 45.21 18.40 -81.72
C VAL A 803 44.92 18.64 -80.24
N ASN A 804 44.97 19.89 -79.78
CA ASN A 804 44.60 20.24 -78.40
C ASN A 804 43.11 19.99 -78.15
N ILE A 805 42.22 20.35 -79.08
CA ILE A 805 40.79 20.03 -78.99
C ILE A 805 40.56 18.50 -78.99
N ILE A 806 41.31 17.74 -79.80
CA ILE A 806 41.26 16.26 -79.80
C ILE A 806 41.71 15.69 -78.46
N THR A 807 42.72 16.31 -77.83
CA THR A 807 43.21 15.89 -76.51
C THR A 807 42.13 16.09 -75.45
N VAL A 808 41.44 17.24 -75.47
CA VAL A 808 40.29 17.49 -74.60
C VAL A 808 39.14 16.51 -74.89
N HIS A 809 38.84 16.24 -76.16
CA HIS A 809 37.84 15.23 -76.53
C HIS A 809 38.20 13.86 -75.93
N ALA A 810 39.44 13.40 -76.08
CA ALA A 810 39.89 12.12 -75.55
C ALA A 810 39.77 12.05 -74.03
N GLU A 811 40.19 13.11 -73.32
CA GLU A 811 40.09 13.21 -71.86
C GLU A 811 38.62 13.11 -71.39
N VAL A 812 37.73 13.91 -71.99
CA VAL A 812 36.29 13.87 -71.64
C VAL A 812 35.67 12.52 -71.99
N PHE A 813 35.99 11.97 -73.17
CA PHE A 813 35.47 10.69 -73.62
C PHE A 813 35.89 9.51 -72.73
N THR A 814 37.09 9.58 -72.13
CA THR A 814 37.55 8.55 -71.18
C THR A 814 36.79 8.58 -69.86
N VAL A 815 36.31 9.74 -69.43
CA VAL A 815 35.56 9.90 -68.18
C VAL A 815 34.07 9.71 -68.41
N SER A 816 33.45 10.51 -69.28
CA SER A 816 32.03 10.41 -69.58
C SER A 816 31.72 10.85 -71.02
N LYS A 817 31.15 9.92 -71.79
CA LYS A 817 30.78 10.15 -73.20
C LYS A 817 29.63 11.15 -73.35
N GLU A 818 28.77 11.27 -72.33
CA GLU A 818 27.63 12.19 -72.36
C GLU A 818 28.07 13.66 -72.27
N LEU A 819 29.23 13.94 -71.66
CA LEU A 819 29.77 15.29 -71.50
C LEU A 819 30.45 15.83 -72.76
N VAL A 820 30.88 14.96 -73.68
CA VAL A 820 31.67 15.34 -74.87
C VAL A 820 30.99 16.43 -75.71
N PRO A 821 29.70 16.32 -76.09
CA PRO A 821 29.05 17.35 -76.90
C PRO A 821 28.96 18.68 -76.17
N ARG A 822 28.68 18.66 -74.85
CA ARG A 822 28.55 19.87 -74.02
C ARG A 822 29.88 20.63 -73.93
N VAL A 823 30.98 19.92 -73.65
CA VAL A 823 32.32 20.50 -73.51
C VAL A 823 32.83 21.03 -74.86
N LEU A 824 32.79 20.20 -75.91
CA LEU A 824 33.34 20.60 -77.20
C LEU A 824 32.62 21.79 -77.82
N THR A 825 31.29 21.84 -77.71
CA THR A 825 30.50 22.97 -78.24
C THR A 825 31.00 24.31 -77.67
N ARG A 826 31.27 24.37 -76.36
CA ARG A 826 31.75 25.61 -75.70
C ARG A 826 33.18 25.98 -76.04
N ILE A 827 34.07 24.99 -76.16
CA ILE A 827 35.45 25.26 -76.62
C ILE A 827 35.43 25.79 -78.06
N ILE A 828 34.58 25.21 -78.91
CA ILE A 828 34.44 25.65 -80.31
C ILE A 828 33.84 27.04 -80.40
N ASP A 829 32.89 27.40 -79.54
CA ASP A 829 32.34 28.76 -79.47
C ASP A 829 33.45 29.78 -79.18
N GLY A 830 34.29 29.54 -78.16
CA GLY A 830 35.43 30.42 -77.83
C GLY A 830 36.48 30.50 -78.95
N VAL A 831 36.80 29.36 -79.59
CA VAL A 831 37.71 29.34 -80.74
C VAL A 831 37.12 30.09 -81.95
N ALA A 832 35.83 29.95 -82.22
CA ALA A 832 35.14 30.61 -83.32
C ALA A 832 35.05 32.13 -83.10
N GLU A 833 34.76 32.56 -81.87
CA GLU A 833 34.73 33.95 -81.45
C GLU A 833 36.11 34.60 -81.64
N GLU A 834 37.16 33.97 -81.13
CA GLU A 834 38.52 34.50 -81.24
C GLU A 834 39.00 34.55 -82.69
N MET A 835 38.70 33.51 -83.49
CA MET A 835 38.98 33.54 -84.93
C MET A 835 38.24 34.68 -85.63
N SER A 836 36.98 34.96 -85.27
CA SER A 836 36.23 36.09 -85.81
C SER A 836 36.84 37.42 -85.43
N ARG A 837 37.19 37.61 -84.14
CA ARG A 837 37.86 38.82 -83.63
C ARG A 837 39.17 39.07 -84.36
N LEU A 838 40.02 38.06 -84.49
CA LEU A 838 41.32 38.16 -85.14
C LEU A 838 41.20 38.55 -86.61
N MET A 839 40.23 37.98 -87.35
CA MET A 839 40.00 38.36 -88.75
C MET A 839 39.50 39.80 -88.91
N GLN A 840 38.68 40.29 -87.98
CA GLN A 840 38.16 41.66 -88.01
C GLN A 840 39.23 42.71 -87.67
N CYS A 841 40.23 42.35 -86.85
CA CYS A 841 41.34 43.22 -86.51
C CYS A 841 42.36 43.39 -87.66
N VAL A 842 42.29 42.57 -88.72
CA VAL A 842 43.20 42.69 -89.86
C VAL A 842 42.84 43.90 -90.73
N SER A 843 43.74 44.88 -90.76
CA SER A 843 43.56 46.13 -91.51
C SER A 843 43.44 46.00 -93.04
N SER A 844 44.13 45.04 -93.66
CA SER A 844 44.02 44.76 -95.10
C SER A 844 44.58 43.38 -95.46
N PHE A 845 44.01 42.75 -96.48
CA PHE A 845 44.40 41.43 -96.97
C PHE A 845 44.98 41.53 -98.39
N SER A 846 46.07 40.79 -98.63
CA SER A 846 46.47 40.43 -99.99
C SER A 846 45.53 39.37 -100.59
N MET A 847 45.54 39.18 -101.91
CA MET A 847 44.73 38.12 -102.55
C MET A 847 45.07 36.73 -101.99
N ASN A 848 46.36 36.40 -101.88
CA ASN A 848 46.84 35.16 -101.28
C ASN A 848 46.49 35.05 -99.79
N GLY A 849 46.57 36.15 -99.03
CA GLY A 849 46.20 36.21 -97.62
C GLY A 849 44.70 35.96 -97.40
N ALA A 850 43.84 36.49 -98.27
CA ALA A 850 42.40 36.22 -98.25
C ALA A 850 42.08 34.74 -98.57
N ILE A 851 42.81 34.12 -99.50
CA ILE A 851 42.67 32.68 -99.78
C ILE A 851 43.15 31.84 -98.58
N GLN A 852 44.28 32.19 -97.96
CA GLN A 852 44.80 31.49 -96.77
C GLN A 852 43.82 31.59 -95.58
N ALA A 853 43.31 32.79 -95.27
CA ALA A 853 42.33 32.97 -94.20
C ALA A 853 41.04 32.18 -94.46
N ARG A 854 40.55 32.19 -95.70
CA ARG A 854 39.34 31.44 -96.09
C ARG A 854 39.57 29.93 -96.05
N LEU A 855 40.78 29.46 -96.38
CA LEU A 855 41.21 28.06 -96.23
C LEU A 855 41.16 27.63 -94.76
N GLU A 856 41.73 28.41 -93.86
CA GLU A 856 41.84 28.09 -92.44
C GLU A 856 40.49 28.11 -91.72
N ILE A 857 39.65 29.12 -91.98
CA ILE A 857 38.30 29.20 -91.40
C ILE A 857 37.41 28.07 -91.90
N ASN A 858 37.43 27.77 -93.21
CA ASN A 858 36.64 26.67 -93.75
C ASN A 858 37.17 25.31 -93.27
N ALA A 859 38.49 25.13 -93.14
CA ALA A 859 39.07 23.90 -92.61
C ALA A 859 38.62 23.65 -91.17
N LEU A 860 38.68 24.66 -90.30
CA LEU A 860 38.23 24.56 -88.93
C LEU A 860 36.72 24.28 -88.84
N ARG A 861 35.91 25.09 -89.52
CA ARG A 861 34.44 24.95 -89.53
C ARG A 861 33.99 23.57 -90.02
N ASP A 862 34.60 23.05 -91.07
CA ASP A 862 34.26 21.75 -91.64
C ASP A 862 34.64 20.59 -90.70
N VAL A 863 35.75 20.72 -89.96
CA VAL A 863 36.21 19.70 -89.01
C VAL A 863 35.29 19.60 -87.79
N VAL A 864 34.89 20.74 -87.24
CA VAL A 864 34.10 20.81 -86.00
C VAL A 864 32.59 20.84 -86.23
N ALA A 865 32.14 20.56 -87.46
CA ALA A 865 30.77 20.75 -87.91
C ALA A 865 29.70 20.09 -87.03
N SER A 866 30.01 18.94 -86.41
CA SER A 866 29.09 18.19 -85.54
C SER A 866 28.85 18.83 -84.17
N TYR A 867 29.63 19.84 -83.80
CA TYR A 867 29.57 20.51 -82.50
C TYR A 867 29.38 22.03 -82.64
N LEU A 868 28.96 22.51 -83.83
CA LEU A 868 28.67 23.92 -84.03
C LEU A 868 27.35 24.30 -83.35
N SER A 869 27.41 25.32 -82.50
CA SER A 869 26.25 26.01 -81.95
C SER A 869 25.75 27.09 -82.91
N SER A 870 24.59 27.68 -82.61
CA SER A 870 24.10 28.84 -83.37
C SER A 870 25.06 30.04 -83.27
N GLU A 871 25.83 30.13 -82.19
CA GLU A 871 26.77 31.22 -81.93
C GLU A 871 28.08 31.03 -82.70
N SER A 872 28.71 29.85 -82.60
CA SER A 872 29.90 29.53 -83.41
C SER A 872 29.60 29.62 -84.90
N HIS A 873 28.41 29.22 -85.36
CA HIS A 873 27.99 29.44 -86.74
C HIS A 873 27.97 30.91 -87.14
N ALA A 874 27.45 31.79 -86.27
CA ALA A 874 27.43 33.23 -86.51
C ALA A 874 28.83 33.82 -86.52
N ASN A 875 29.70 33.44 -85.58
CA ASN A 875 31.08 33.90 -85.49
C ASN A 875 31.91 33.48 -86.71
N PHE A 876 31.81 32.24 -87.17
CA PHE A 876 32.48 31.81 -88.40
C PHE A 876 31.96 32.54 -89.65
N LYS A 877 30.65 32.82 -89.70
CA LYS A 877 30.08 33.59 -90.80
C LYS A 877 30.62 35.02 -90.80
N GLN A 878 30.65 35.68 -89.65
CA GLN A 878 31.20 37.02 -89.47
C GLN A 878 32.69 37.07 -89.85
N ALA A 879 33.47 36.06 -89.45
CA ALA A 879 34.87 35.93 -89.84
C ALA A 879 35.05 35.84 -91.37
N LEU A 880 34.17 35.10 -92.06
CA LEU A 880 34.21 34.97 -93.52
C LEU A 880 33.74 36.22 -94.28
N GLU A 881 32.83 37.01 -93.68
CA GLU A 881 32.34 38.29 -94.20
C GLU A 881 33.39 39.40 -94.10
N ALA A 882 34.30 39.33 -93.12
CA ALA A 882 35.43 40.24 -92.98
C ALA A 882 36.49 40.10 -94.11
N LEU A 883 36.45 39.00 -94.86
CA LEU A 883 37.43 38.69 -95.91
C LEU A 883 36.99 39.20 -97.31
N PRO A 884 37.91 39.74 -98.14
CA PRO A 884 37.61 40.12 -99.52
C PRO A 884 37.04 38.96 -100.37
N GLN A 885 36.09 39.26 -101.26
CA GLN A 885 35.46 38.25 -102.13
C GLN A 885 36.44 37.70 -103.18
N LEU A 886 36.39 36.38 -103.39
CA LEU A 886 37.17 35.71 -104.43
C LEU A 886 36.41 35.77 -105.77
N HIS A 887 36.97 36.45 -106.76
CA HIS A 887 36.33 36.67 -108.07
C HIS A 887 36.84 35.72 -109.17
N SER A 888 37.89 34.94 -108.90
CA SER A 888 38.54 34.02 -109.85
C SER A 888 38.14 32.56 -109.57
N GLY A 889 37.64 31.86 -110.59
CA GLY A 889 37.32 30.43 -110.50
C GLY A 889 38.56 29.53 -110.34
N ALA A 890 39.77 30.03 -110.60
CA ALA A 890 41.00 29.30 -110.32
C ALA A 890 41.34 29.30 -108.83
N ASP A 891 41.07 30.40 -108.13
CA ASP A 891 41.35 30.55 -106.70
C ASP A 891 40.39 29.69 -105.85
N GLN A 892 39.14 29.54 -106.30
CA GLN A 892 38.17 28.63 -105.69
C GLN A 892 38.59 27.15 -105.84
N LYS A 893 39.11 26.76 -107.02
CA LYS A 893 39.65 25.40 -107.24
C LYS A 893 40.87 25.13 -106.37
N LEU A 894 41.79 26.10 -106.26
CA LEU A 894 42.97 25.99 -105.40
C LEU A 894 42.57 25.81 -103.92
N LEU A 895 41.56 26.55 -103.45
CA LEU A 895 41.01 26.42 -102.10
C LEU A 895 40.46 25.01 -101.83
N GLU A 896 39.67 24.46 -102.76
CA GLU A 896 39.11 23.09 -102.64
C GLU A 896 40.19 22.02 -102.65
N GLU A 897 41.20 22.12 -103.53
CA GLU A 897 42.34 21.19 -103.58
C GLU A 897 43.13 21.19 -102.26
N LEU A 898 43.39 22.37 -101.69
CA LEU A 898 44.11 22.50 -100.43
C LEU A 898 43.29 21.97 -99.23
N LEU A 899 41.97 22.19 -99.20
CA LEU A 899 41.07 21.61 -98.20
C LEU A 899 41.05 20.08 -98.26
N ASN A 900 40.96 19.50 -99.47
CA ASN A 900 40.98 18.05 -99.65
C ASN A 900 42.34 17.44 -99.26
N ARG A 901 43.44 18.14 -99.56
CA ARG A 901 44.78 17.74 -99.11
C ARG A 901 44.91 17.78 -97.59
N PHE A 902 44.35 18.80 -96.93
CA PHE A 902 44.31 18.88 -95.48
C PHE A 902 43.51 17.72 -94.86
N LYS A 903 42.27 17.50 -95.33
CA LYS A 903 41.38 16.43 -94.85
C LYS A 903 41.99 15.04 -95.02
N SER A 904 42.67 14.79 -96.14
CA SER A 904 43.37 13.51 -96.37
C SER A 904 44.62 13.35 -95.49
N SER A 905 45.38 14.42 -95.26
CA SER A 905 46.59 14.36 -94.43
C SER A 905 46.33 14.13 -92.94
N MET A 906 45.19 14.60 -92.42
CA MET A 906 44.79 14.47 -91.00
C MET A 906 43.59 13.54 -90.80
N GLN A 907 43.29 12.66 -91.76
CA GLN A 907 42.05 11.86 -91.76
C GLN A 907 41.83 11.10 -90.45
N LEU A 908 42.87 10.48 -89.89
CA LEU A 908 42.77 9.71 -88.65
C LEU A 908 42.42 10.61 -87.46
N GLN A 909 43.09 11.74 -87.31
CA GLN A 909 42.88 12.72 -86.24
C GLN A 909 41.48 13.31 -86.31
N LEU A 910 40.98 13.60 -87.52
CA LEU A 910 39.67 14.23 -87.72
C LEU A 910 38.49 13.27 -87.52
N THR A 911 38.74 11.96 -87.42
CA THR A 911 37.68 10.96 -87.27
C THR A 911 36.99 11.05 -85.91
N CYS A 912 37.68 11.53 -84.86
CA CYS A 912 37.08 11.64 -83.52
C CYS A 912 35.93 12.66 -83.44
N PHE A 913 35.90 13.65 -84.33
CA PHE A 913 34.83 14.66 -84.37
C PHE A 913 33.59 14.20 -85.14
N GLN A 914 33.64 13.03 -85.77
CA GLN A 914 32.50 12.47 -86.48
C GLN A 914 31.56 11.77 -85.49
N PRO A 915 30.23 11.91 -85.64
CA PRO A 915 29.29 11.21 -84.78
C PRO A 915 29.50 9.70 -84.94
N SER A 916 29.50 8.98 -83.81
CA SER A 916 29.63 7.53 -83.78
C SER A 916 28.47 6.90 -84.55
N ASN A 917 28.70 6.47 -85.80
CA ASN A 917 27.78 5.60 -86.54
C ASN A 917 27.88 4.18 -85.97
N VAL A 918 27.50 4.01 -84.70
CA VAL A 918 27.29 2.71 -84.09
C VAL A 918 25.82 2.61 -83.76
N GLN A 919 25.05 2.01 -84.67
CA GLN A 919 23.76 1.46 -84.29
C GLN A 919 24.00 0.46 -83.14
N PRO A 920 23.23 0.52 -82.05
CA PRO A 920 23.34 -0.49 -81.01
C PRO A 920 22.95 -1.84 -81.62
N VAL A 921 23.93 -2.73 -81.74
CA VAL A 921 23.65 -4.16 -81.92
C VAL A 921 22.97 -4.59 -80.63
N LYS A 922 21.65 -4.80 -80.69
CA LYS A 922 20.87 -5.40 -79.60
C LYS A 922 21.59 -6.67 -79.13
N ARG A 923 22.00 -6.68 -77.86
CA ARG A 923 22.18 -7.93 -77.10
C ARG A 923 20.98 -8.11 -76.20
#